data_AF-A0A3D5ZQY8-F1
#
_entry.id   AF-A0A3D5ZQY8-F1
#
_cell.length_a   1.000
_cell.length_b   1.000
_cell.length_c   1.000
_cell.angle_alpha   90.00
_cell.angle_beta   90.00
_cell.angle_gamma   90.00
#
_symmetry.space_group_name_H-M   'P 1'
#
loop_
_entity.id
_entity.type
_entity.pdbx_description
1 polymer ?
#
loop_
_entity_poly.entity_id
_entity_poly.type
_entity_poly.pdbx_seq_one_letter_code
_entity_poly.pdbx_strand_id
1 'polypeptide(L)'
;MKKTFKKLIAVLLAGAISVSMFACDIVKLNSERVSDQVVATVQVYDGAPKEEITNSQVMSAYSSYGYYYVQNLGYTVKKTVEVILNSLIQNKVYVQNAENYFENLDGYAKAEGKKAWDPERYLTAEEVTEAEYQVKKSVNEAIDNYVPAKETEKKEDYSATARTAPTNASKYAHELTSTEKSAYTIKTGLDSNGKVTDNERKEAYYKLLKVMDGSGYIDKDFDWANGDITTTEYYKNALKSQLESALVSKYDKYLTYDYYKTVGLDKIEAAYEEMYAAQVDKYASKSAYEDALGSASASSPVVYNPYEGYAYIYNLLLGADTALSSKISEIKSKYTSNEITKAEYFAQREEVLDKITASDLRDTWITAGYDFDFESKKFLNDYAVAGENSLPYLGTVEWTNKENYTAEKLTDDKGTYFKYKDADGSEDEDYTPAYKAVSNVYTLDAFLTMMDNYVYGAAKTGEVKSYDGITMKKVVNTDADVENYADKINELIFAFSTDTGSLNSYKGYTINGKTDFGSETYVEEYAAAARYLMTLGKSSYVVVGTEYGWHVMFLSEKITANTNYATLTEYLASLGETTNFDQMLKDIRDDKADLYEDSYLYTLQQAVASSNASSYVTKTKTTSYNSVKGNDKKVKTYEKRLNNIYDL
;
A
#
# COMPACT_ATOMS: atom_id res chain seq x y z
N MET A 1 21.98 -17.36 -3.16
CA MET A 1 22.14 -17.83 -1.75
C MET A 1 22.14 -16.74 -0.67
N LYS A 2 22.30 -15.43 -0.96
CA LYS A 2 22.25 -14.34 0.05
C LYS A 2 20.86 -13.71 0.30
N LYS A 3 19.85 -14.01 -0.52
CA LYS A 3 18.48 -13.40 -0.44
C LYS A 3 17.52 -14.15 0.51
N THR A 4 17.70 -15.45 0.73
CA THR A 4 16.86 -16.26 1.63
C THR A 4 17.17 -16.05 3.12
N PHE A 5 18.39 -15.64 3.46
CA PHE A 5 18.81 -15.41 4.86
C PHE A 5 18.27 -14.09 5.44
N LYS A 6 17.96 -13.08 4.60
CA LYS A 6 17.39 -11.78 5.04
C LYS A 6 15.88 -11.86 5.33
N LYS A 7 15.13 -12.74 4.64
CA LYS A 7 13.70 -12.95 4.93
C LYS A 7 13.46 -13.68 6.26
N LEU A 8 14.44 -14.46 6.74
CA LEU A 8 14.34 -15.19 8.00
C LEU A 8 14.34 -14.29 9.26
N ILE A 9 15.06 -13.16 9.23
CA ILE A 9 15.18 -12.27 10.41
C ILE A 9 13.91 -11.42 10.58
N ALA A 10 13.23 -11.05 9.49
CA ALA A 10 11.94 -10.36 9.54
C ALA A 10 10.80 -11.30 9.99
N VAL A 11 10.84 -12.58 9.60
CA VAL A 11 9.89 -13.60 10.05
C VAL A 11 10.11 -13.99 11.52
N LEU A 12 11.30 -13.80 12.09
CA LEU A 12 11.57 -14.09 13.51
C LEU A 12 11.03 -13.01 14.48
N LEU A 13 10.80 -11.78 14.01
CA LEU A 13 10.14 -10.71 14.78
C LEU A 13 8.61 -10.76 14.64
N ALA A 14 8.08 -11.21 13.50
CA ALA A 14 6.64 -11.44 13.31
C ALA A 14 6.16 -12.82 13.81
N GLY A 15 7.03 -13.84 13.80
CA GLY A 15 6.71 -15.23 14.16
C GLY A 15 6.62 -15.51 15.66
N ALA A 16 6.86 -14.52 16.52
CA ALA A 16 6.59 -14.64 17.96
C ALA A 16 5.11 -14.44 18.31
N ILE A 17 4.26 -14.04 17.34
CA ILE A 17 2.89 -13.58 17.60
C ILE A 17 1.81 -14.64 17.30
N SER A 18 2.12 -15.74 16.62
CA SER A 18 1.18 -16.86 16.49
C SER A 18 1.57 -18.01 17.42
N VAL A 19 1.06 -17.99 18.65
CA VAL A 19 0.75 -19.25 19.34
C VAL A 19 -0.45 -19.85 18.60
N SER A 20 -0.23 -20.35 17.38
CA SER A 20 -1.16 -21.28 16.78
C SER A 20 -1.06 -22.56 17.60
N MET A 21 -2.06 -22.79 18.44
CA MET A 21 -2.23 -24.03 19.19
C MET A 21 -2.50 -25.16 18.19
N PHE A 22 -1.43 -25.70 17.59
CA PHE A 22 -1.47 -27.01 16.99
C PHE A 22 -1.27 -28.03 18.11
N ALA A 23 -2.39 -28.57 18.60
CA ALA A 23 -2.39 -29.79 19.38
C ALA A 23 -1.95 -30.95 18.47
N CYS A 24 -0.76 -31.50 18.72
CA CYS A 24 -0.41 -32.86 18.32
C CYS A 24 0.22 -33.57 19.53
N ASP A 25 -0.43 -34.66 19.94
CA ASP A 25 -0.03 -35.58 21.00
C ASP A 25 1.43 -36.03 20.84
N ILE A 26 2.38 -35.42 21.56
CA ILE A 26 3.73 -35.96 21.71
C ILE A 26 4.15 -35.91 23.19
N VAL A 27 4.00 -37.08 23.81
CA VAL A 27 4.67 -37.65 25.00
C VAL A 27 4.24 -37.14 26.39
N LYS A 28 3.46 -38.00 27.07
CA LYS A 28 3.22 -38.00 28.52
C LYS A 28 4.49 -38.40 29.29
N LEU A 29 5.21 -37.43 29.84
CA LEU A 29 6.20 -37.66 30.92
C LEU A 29 6.27 -36.40 31.80
N ASN A 30 5.87 -36.55 33.07
CA ASN A 30 5.91 -35.56 34.17
C ASN A 30 6.13 -34.09 33.71
N SER A 31 5.12 -33.55 33.02
CA SER A 31 5.25 -32.45 32.04
C SER A 31 5.54 -31.09 32.67
N GLU A 32 5.01 -30.79 33.86
CA GLU A 32 5.19 -29.48 34.51
C GLU A 32 6.68 -29.19 34.82
N ARG A 33 7.42 -30.15 35.40
CA ARG A 33 8.81 -29.93 35.83
C ARG A 33 9.80 -29.80 34.66
N VAL A 34 9.51 -30.40 33.52
CA VAL A 34 10.36 -30.33 32.31
C VAL A 34 9.99 -29.09 31.48
N SER A 35 8.72 -28.70 31.45
CA SER A 35 8.20 -27.49 30.80
C SER A 35 8.79 -26.20 31.39
N ASP A 36 8.80 -26.09 32.72
CA ASP A 36 9.24 -24.88 33.43
C ASP A 36 10.76 -24.78 33.59
N GLN A 37 11.50 -25.77 33.08
CA GLN A 37 12.95 -25.80 33.22
C GLN A 37 13.60 -24.69 32.39
N VAL A 38 14.29 -23.77 33.07
CA VAL A 38 15.06 -22.68 32.45
C VAL A 38 16.24 -23.22 31.64
N VAL A 39 16.28 -22.92 30.34
CA VAL A 39 17.33 -23.29 29.39
C VAL A 39 18.28 -22.17 29.03
N ALA A 40 17.88 -20.91 29.21
CA ALA A 40 18.80 -19.78 29.13
C ALA A 40 18.36 -18.62 30.04
N THR A 41 19.31 -17.76 30.41
CA THR A 41 19.03 -16.51 31.13
C THR A 41 19.76 -15.35 30.49
N VAL A 42 19.11 -14.18 30.43
CA VAL A 42 19.62 -12.95 29.81
C VAL A 42 19.55 -11.78 30.80
N GLN A 43 20.69 -11.10 30.98
CA GLN A 43 20.83 -9.86 31.75
C GLN A 43 22.01 -9.05 31.18
N VAL A 44 21.72 -8.12 30.28
CA VAL A 44 22.73 -7.37 29.51
C VAL A 44 23.36 -6.25 30.31
N TYR A 45 22.57 -5.59 31.15
CA TYR A 45 22.93 -4.40 31.92
C TYR A 45 22.78 -4.64 33.43
N ASP A 46 23.60 -3.94 34.22
CA ASP A 46 23.47 -3.96 35.68
C ASP A 46 22.16 -3.27 36.09
N GLY A 47 21.36 -3.96 36.91
CA GLY A 47 20.03 -3.49 37.32
C GLY A 47 18.89 -3.87 36.37
N ALA A 48 19.17 -4.41 35.18
CA ALA A 48 18.15 -5.01 34.32
C ALA A 48 17.59 -6.30 34.95
N PRO A 49 16.31 -6.63 34.72
CA PRO A 49 15.74 -7.88 35.17
C PRO A 49 16.48 -9.05 34.50
N LYS A 50 16.61 -10.13 35.27
CA LYS A 50 17.13 -11.40 34.75
C LYS A 50 15.98 -12.13 34.05
N GLU A 51 15.98 -12.07 32.73
CA GLU A 51 14.98 -12.74 31.90
C GLU A 51 15.34 -14.22 31.76
N GLU A 52 14.36 -15.10 31.93
CA GLU A 52 14.52 -16.55 31.82
C GLU A 52 13.83 -17.07 30.56
N ILE A 53 14.47 -18.00 29.86
CA ILE A 53 13.90 -18.73 28.73
C ILE A 53 13.68 -20.16 29.18
N THR A 54 12.45 -20.66 29.10
CA THR A 54 12.07 -22.01 29.53
C THR A 54 12.02 -22.99 28.37
N ASN A 55 12.06 -24.29 28.68
CA ASN A 55 11.84 -25.36 27.70
C ASN A 55 10.51 -25.19 26.96
N SER A 56 9.43 -24.83 27.67
CA SER A 56 8.12 -24.61 27.07
C SER A 56 8.14 -23.55 25.96
N GLN A 57 8.82 -22.43 26.18
CA GLN A 57 8.93 -21.38 25.16
C GLN A 57 9.68 -21.85 23.92
N VAL A 58 10.75 -22.62 24.09
CA VAL A 58 11.50 -23.20 22.95
C VAL A 58 10.64 -24.20 22.18
N MET A 59 9.86 -25.01 22.89
CA MET A 59 8.96 -26.01 22.30
C MET A 59 7.79 -25.38 21.55
N SER A 60 7.13 -24.37 22.12
CA SER A 60 6.06 -23.63 21.47
C SER A 60 6.55 -22.96 20.18
N ALA A 61 7.75 -22.37 20.21
CA ALA A 61 8.37 -21.81 19.01
C ALA A 61 8.72 -22.88 17.96
N TYR A 62 9.19 -24.06 18.38
CA TYR A 62 9.47 -25.18 17.49
C TYR A 62 8.20 -25.70 16.81
N SER A 63 7.10 -25.84 17.55
CA SER A 63 5.81 -26.27 17.00
C SER A 63 5.21 -25.24 16.04
N SER A 64 5.41 -23.94 16.32
CA SER A 64 4.89 -22.85 15.48
C SER A 64 5.63 -22.75 14.13
N TYR A 65 6.98 -22.76 14.14
CA TYR A 65 7.75 -22.52 12.91
C TYR A 65 9.00 -23.39 12.74
N GLY A 66 9.39 -24.19 13.74
CA GLY A 66 10.56 -25.07 13.67
C GLY A 66 10.46 -26.12 12.56
N TYR A 67 9.25 -26.64 12.30
CA TYR A 67 9.01 -27.65 11.26
C TYR A 67 9.44 -27.18 9.86
N TYR A 68 9.26 -25.89 9.55
CA TYR A 68 9.70 -25.29 8.29
C TYR A 68 11.21 -25.46 8.07
N TYR A 69 12.03 -25.30 9.12
CA TYR A 69 13.49 -25.43 9.02
C TYR A 69 13.92 -26.87 8.73
N VAL A 70 13.23 -27.84 9.33
CA VAL A 70 13.51 -29.26 9.12
C VAL A 70 13.12 -29.67 7.71
N GLN A 71 11.91 -29.32 7.28
CA GLN A 71 11.39 -29.73 5.98
C GLN A 71 11.97 -28.97 4.78
N ASN A 72 12.08 -27.65 4.88
CA ASN A 72 12.44 -26.80 3.73
C ASN A 72 13.92 -26.42 3.68
N LEU A 73 14.63 -26.46 4.81
CA LEU A 73 16.05 -26.12 4.90
C LEU A 73 16.95 -27.32 5.24
N GLY A 74 16.37 -28.51 5.45
CA GLY A 74 17.09 -29.75 5.75
C GLY A 74 17.84 -29.72 7.08
N TYR A 75 17.40 -28.92 8.05
CA TYR A 75 18.04 -28.83 9.36
C TYR A 75 17.68 -30.04 10.22
N THR A 76 18.64 -30.51 11.02
CA THR A 76 18.35 -31.47 12.10
C THR A 76 17.51 -30.80 13.19
N VAL A 77 16.69 -31.57 13.91
CA VAL A 77 15.93 -31.10 15.09
C VAL A 77 16.82 -30.31 16.06
N LYS A 78 17.99 -30.86 16.41
CA LYS A 78 18.98 -30.19 17.27
C LYS A 78 19.36 -28.79 16.77
N LYS A 79 19.79 -28.68 15.52
CA LYS A 79 20.14 -27.40 14.88
C LYS A 79 18.96 -26.41 14.88
N THR A 80 17.74 -26.89 14.61
CA THR A 80 16.54 -26.05 14.65
C THR A 80 16.27 -25.51 16.06
N VAL A 81 16.36 -26.36 17.08
CA VAL A 81 16.20 -25.98 18.50
C VAL A 81 17.27 -24.96 18.92
N GLU A 82 18.52 -25.14 18.51
CA GLU A 82 19.61 -24.18 18.75
C GLU A 82 19.34 -22.83 18.07
N VAL A 83 18.79 -22.82 16.85
CA VAL A 83 18.42 -21.59 16.14
C VAL A 83 17.28 -20.87 16.83
N ILE A 84 16.25 -21.60 17.29
CA ILE A 84 15.12 -21.05 18.05
C ILE A 84 15.61 -20.44 19.35
N LEU A 85 16.39 -21.19 20.14
CA LEU A 85 16.94 -20.68 21.40
C LEU A 85 17.77 -19.41 21.19
N ASN A 86 18.64 -19.39 20.18
CA ASN A 86 19.43 -18.21 19.87
C ASN A 86 18.55 -17.01 19.48
N SER A 87 17.45 -17.25 18.77
CA SER A 87 16.50 -16.19 18.37
C SER A 87 15.75 -15.63 19.58
N LEU A 88 15.33 -16.49 20.52
CA LEU A 88 14.71 -16.06 21.79
C LEU A 88 15.67 -15.24 22.65
N ILE A 89 16.93 -15.69 22.79
CA ILE A 89 17.98 -14.94 23.50
C ILE A 89 18.20 -13.59 22.82
N GLN A 90 18.30 -13.57 21.49
CA GLN A 90 18.54 -12.36 20.71
C GLN A 90 17.40 -11.35 20.90
N ASN A 91 16.13 -11.80 20.91
CA ASN A 91 14.98 -10.96 21.19
C ASN A 91 15.09 -10.30 22.58
N LYS A 92 15.35 -11.09 23.64
CA LYS A 92 15.52 -10.54 25.01
C LYS A 92 16.66 -9.53 25.12
N VAL A 93 17.76 -9.75 24.40
CA VAL A 93 18.86 -8.77 24.31
C VAL A 93 18.41 -7.49 23.61
N TYR A 94 17.58 -7.58 22.57
CA TYR A 94 17.07 -6.40 21.85
C TYR A 94 16.10 -5.58 22.69
N VAL A 95 15.22 -6.23 23.46
CA VAL A 95 14.34 -5.55 24.43
C VAL A 95 15.17 -4.75 25.42
N GLN A 96 16.14 -5.37 26.11
CA GLN A 96 16.97 -4.65 27.08
C GLN A 96 17.81 -3.54 26.44
N ASN A 97 18.23 -3.68 25.18
CA ASN A 97 18.90 -2.58 24.48
C ASN A 97 17.95 -1.42 24.19
N ALA A 98 16.70 -1.70 23.81
CA ALA A 98 15.69 -0.67 23.59
C ALA A 98 15.36 0.06 24.90
N GLU A 99 15.12 -0.69 25.98
CA GLU A 99 14.87 -0.13 27.33
C GLU A 99 16.04 0.75 27.77
N ASN A 100 17.28 0.27 27.64
CA ASN A 100 18.46 1.05 27.98
C ASN A 100 18.60 2.31 27.09
N TYR A 101 18.29 2.20 25.80
CA TYR A 101 18.33 3.34 24.88
C TYR A 101 17.37 4.45 25.33
N PHE A 102 16.09 4.13 25.54
CA PHE A 102 15.09 5.11 25.95
C PHE A 102 15.26 5.59 27.40
N GLU A 103 15.82 4.77 28.28
CA GLU A 103 16.14 5.21 29.65
C GLU A 103 17.22 6.31 29.64
N ASN A 104 18.16 6.26 28.70
CA ASN A 104 19.27 7.21 28.59
C ASN A 104 19.07 8.28 27.51
N LEU A 105 17.94 8.27 26.79
CA LEU A 105 17.65 9.26 25.75
C LEU A 105 17.21 10.58 26.39
N ASP A 106 18.00 11.63 26.14
CA ASP A 106 17.73 12.95 26.72
C ASP A 106 16.41 13.55 26.20
N GLY A 107 15.65 14.16 27.10
CA GLY A 107 14.33 14.73 26.80
C GLY A 107 13.23 13.71 26.46
N TYR A 108 13.48 12.41 26.54
CA TYR A 108 12.45 11.39 26.28
C TYR A 108 11.43 11.30 27.43
N ALA A 109 10.14 11.38 27.08
CA ALA A 109 9.05 11.25 28.05
C ALA A 109 8.88 9.78 28.48
N LYS A 110 8.90 9.54 29.79
CA LYS A 110 8.76 8.20 30.40
C LYS A 110 7.44 8.14 31.15
N ALA A 111 6.72 7.03 31.06
CA ALA A 111 5.44 6.88 31.75
C ALA A 111 5.63 6.93 33.28
N GLU A 112 4.79 7.75 33.95
CA GLU A 112 4.82 7.90 35.41
C GLU A 112 4.35 6.62 36.10
N GLY A 113 4.94 6.27 37.25
CA GLY A 113 4.57 5.08 38.03
C GLY A 113 5.07 3.73 37.49
N LYS A 114 5.59 3.67 36.25
CA LYS A 114 6.21 2.46 35.69
C LYS A 114 7.69 2.35 36.08
N LYS A 115 8.15 1.13 36.39
CA LYS A 115 9.53 0.87 36.84
C LYS A 115 10.51 0.87 35.67
N ALA A 116 11.79 1.13 35.92
CA ALA A 116 12.83 0.92 34.91
C ALA A 116 12.80 -0.55 34.41
N TRP A 117 13.06 -0.75 33.12
CA TRP A 117 12.97 -2.07 32.45
C TRP A 117 11.55 -2.66 32.40
N ASP A 118 10.54 -1.81 32.46
CA ASP A 118 9.17 -2.14 32.10
C ASP A 118 8.91 -1.54 30.70
N PRO A 119 8.57 -2.34 29.68
CA PRO A 119 8.32 -1.81 28.34
C PRO A 119 7.28 -0.69 28.31
N GLU A 120 6.24 -0.74 29.14
CA GLU A 120 5.21 0.30 29.21
C GLU A 120 5.77 1.66 29.66
N ARG A 121 6.91 1.68 30.37
CA ARG A 121 7.59 2.93 30.75
C ARG A 121 8.02 3.75 29.53
N TYR A 122 8.32 3.08 28.42
CA TYR A 122 8.90 3.68 27.23
C TYR A 122 7.93 3.74 26.05
N LEU A 123 6.68 3.35 26.25
CA LEU A 123 5.62 3.39 25.24
C LEU A 123 4.63 4.52 25.55
N THR A 124 3.99 5.06 24.52
CA THR A 124 2.84 5.97 24.68
C THR A 124 1.59 5.18 25.07
N ALA A 125 0.57 5.88 25.58
CA ALA A 125 -0.71 5.25 25.90
C ALA A 125 -1.36 4.59 24.67
N GLU A 126 -1.21 5.19 23.49
CA GLU A 126 -1.71 4.66 22.23
C GLU A 126 -0.97 3.36 21.83
N GLU A 127 0.35 3.31 21.99
CA GLU A 127 1.14 2.10 21.70
C GLU A 127 0.82 0.95 22.68
N VAL A 128 0.56 1.25 23.95
CA VAL A 128 0.09 0.26 24.93
C VAL A 128 -1.31 -0.25 24.56
N THR A 129 -2.20 0.65 24.17
CA THR A 129 -3.57 0.30 23.74
C THR A 129 -3.55 -0.58 22.49
N GLU A 130 -2.66 -0.30 21.54
CA GLU A 130 -2.43 -1.14 20.37
C GLU A 130 -1.98 -2.56 20.77
N ALA A 131 -1.00 -2.67 21.68
CA ALA A 131 -0.53 -3.96 22.15
C ALA A 131 -1.64 -4.78 22.81
N GLU A 132 -2.47 -4.16 23.66
CA GLU A 132 -3.63 -4.82 24.27
C GLU A 132 -4.67 -5.26 23.23
N TYR A 133 -4.98 -4.39 22.26
CA TYR A 133 -5.90 -4.69 21.18
C TYR A 133 -5.43 -5.93 20.39
N GLN A 134 -4.15 -5.99 20.00
CA GLN A 134 -3.60 -7.12 19.26
C GLN A 134 -3.70 -8.44 20.02
N VAL A 135 -3.49 -8.45 21.34
CA VAL A 135 -3.71 -9.67 22.14
C VAL A 135 -5.17 -10.07 22.14
N LYS A 136 -6.09 -9.14 22.42
CA LYS A 136 -7.54 -9.43 22.44
C LYS A 136 -8.03 -9.92 21.08
N LYS A 137 -7.57 -9.32 19.99
CA LYS A 137 -7.87 -9.73 18.61
C LYS A 137 -7.39 -11.16 18.35
N SER A 138 -6.14 -11.47 18.68
CA SER A 138 -5.58 -12.83 18.52
C SER A 138 -6.36 -13.89 19.29
N VAL A 139 -6.88 -13.55 20.49
CA VAL A 139 -7.75 -14.45 21.25
C VAL A 139 -9.08 -14.65 20.53
N ASN A 140 -9.68 -13.59 20.00
CA ASN A 140 -10.92 -13.71 19.23
C ASN A 140 -10.75 -14.58 17.99
N GLU A 141 -9.68 -14.38 17.22
CA GLU A 141 -9.33 -15.21 16.05
C GLU A 141 -9.10 -16.68 16.44
N ALA A 142 -8.50 -16.93 17.61
CA ALA A 142 -8.35 -18.28 18.14
C ALA A 142 -9.71 -18.93 18.48
N ILE A 143 -10.69 -18.15 18.96
CA ILE A 143 -12.06 -18.63 19.18
C ILE A 143 -12.75 -18.91 17.84
N ASP A 144 -12.58 -18.04 16.83
CA ASP A 144 -13.19 -18.19 15.50
C ASP A 144 -12.87 -19.55 14.86
N ASN A 145 -11.65 -20.06 15.05
CA ASN A 145 -11.23 -21.38 14.57
C ASN A 145 -12.06 -22.56 15.12
N TYR A 146 -12.80 -22.37 16.22
CA TYR A 146 -13.67 -23.39 16.82
C TYR A 146 -15.17 -23.15 16.56
N VAL A 147 -15.53 -22.04 15.91
CA VAL A 147 -16.90 -21.75 15.48
C VAL A 147 -17.21 -22.61 14.25
N PRO A 148 -18.33 -23.34 14.20
CA PRO A 148 -18.71 -24.11 13.01
C PRO A 148 -18.82 -23.18 11.80
N ALA A 149 -18.20 -23.56 10.67
CA ALA A 149 -18.35 -22.80 9.43
C ALA A 149 -19.84 -22.73 9.06
N LYS A 150 -20.42 -21.53 9.06
CA LYS A 150 -21.72 -21.30 8.43
C LYS A 150 -21.52 -21.54 6.93
N GLU A 151 -22.40 -22.32 6.29
CA GLU A 151 -22.39 -22.47 4.83
C GLU A 151 -22.62 -21.08 4.22
N THR A 152 -21.54 -20.37 3.91
CA THR A 152 -21.61 -19.16 3.11
C THR A 152 -22.04 -19.60 1.72
N GLU A 153 -23.20 -19.11 1.27
CA GLU A 153 -23.59 -19.21 -0.13
C GLU A 153 -22.38 -18.85 -0.99
N LYS A 154 -22.04 -19.74 -1.93
CA LYS A 154 -20.93 -19.53 -2.84
C LYS A 154 -21.13 -18.18 -3.53
N LYS A 155 -20.32 -17.19 -3.16
CA LYS A 155 -20.17 -15.95 -3.93
C LYS A 155 -19.87 -16.39 -5.37
N GLU A 156 -20.70 -16.01 -6.32
CA GLU A 156 -20.35 -16.15 -7.73
C GLU A 156 -19.10 -15.29 -7.96
N ASP A 157 -17.96 -15.97 -8.01
CA ASP A 157 -16.67 -15.35 -8.25
C ASP A 157 -16.67 -14.86 -9.71
N TYR A 158 -16.99 -13.58 -9.91
CA TYR A 158 -16.85 -12.95 -11.21
C TYR A 158 -15.35 -12.83 -11.52
N SER A 159 -14.80 -13.87 -12.12
CA SER A 159 -13.38 -14.03 -12.49
C SER A 159 -12.86 -13.05 -13.56
N ALA A 160 -13.55 -11.94 -13.80
CA ALA A 160 -13.06 -10.90 -14.70
C ALA A 160 -11.87 -10.17 -14.05
N THR A 161 -10.75 -10.07 -14.76
CA THR A 161 -9.62 -9.27 -14.30
C THR A 161 -10.06 -7.82 -14.19
N ALA A 162 -9.93 -7.24 -13.00
CA ALA A 162 -10.22 -5.83 -12.78
C ALA A 162 -9.37 -4.96 -13.71
N ARG A 163 -9.98 -3.91 -14.28
CA ARG A 163 -9.27 -2.91 -15.08
C ARG A 163 -8.13 -2.29 -14.28
N THR A 164 -7.03 -1.92 -14.96
CA THR A 164 -5.88 -1.24 -14.36
C THR A 164 -6.31 -0.01 -13.56
N ALA A 165 -5.91 0.03 -12.29
CA ALA A 165 -6.14 1.13 -11.36
C ALA A 165 -5.00 2.15 -11.39
N PRO A 166 -5.16 3.33 -10.75
CA PRO A 166 -4.06 4.24 -10.50
C PRO A 166 -2.90 3.53 -9.79
N THR A 167 -1.68 3.93 -10.12
CA THR A 167 -0.47 3.37 -9.50
C THR A 167 -0.48 3.70 -8.02
N ASN A 168 -0.12 2.73 -7.18
CA ASN A 168 -0.18 2.81 -5.72
C ASN A 168 -1.58 2.88 -5.11
N ALA A 169 -2.66 2.92 -5.91
CA ALA A 169 -4.00 2.90 -5.34
C ALA A 169 -4.26 1.60 -4.59
N SER A 170 -4.73 1.75 -3.36
CA SER A 170 -5.05 0.67 -2.46
C SER A 170 -6.47 0.85 -1.93
N LYS A 171 -7.11 -0.28 -1.57
CA LYS A 171 -8.39 -0.21 -0.86
C LYS A 171 -8.14 0.35 0.53
N TYR A 172 -8.90 1.37 0.89
CA TYR A 172 -8.80 1.96 2.21
C TYR A 172 -9.26 0.96 3.26
N ALA A 173 -8.35 0.63 4.17
CA ALA A 173 -8.63 -0.16 5.34
C ALA A 173 -8.61 0.79 6.55
N HIS A 174 -9.81 1.09 7.07
CA HIS A 174 -9.92 1.94 8.26
C HIS A 174 -9.08 1.37 9.40
N GLU A 175 -8.12 2.16 9.86
CA GLU A 175 -7.35 1.86 11.05
C GLU A 175 -8.15 2.27 12.28
N LEU A 176 -8.48 1.30 13.14
CA LEU A 176 -9.22 1.59 14.36
C LEU A 176 -8.52 2.67 15.18
N THR A 177 -9.31 3.61 15.69
CA THR A 177 -8.82 4.64 16.59
C THR A 177 -8.37 4.04 17.92
N SER A 178 -7.54 4.75 18.69
CA SER A 178 -7.16 4.29 20.05
C SER A 178 -8.37 4.09 20.95
N THR A 179 -9.43 4.91 20.80
CA THR A 179 -10.69 4.74 21.52
C THR A 179 -11.38 3.43 21.15
N GLU A 180 -11.51 3.11 19.86
CA GLU A 180 -12.12 1.84 19.40
C GLU A 180 -11.31 0.63 19.82
N LYS A 181 -9.98 0.70 19.70
CA LYS A 181 -9.05 -0.33 20.18
C LYS A 181 -9.18 -0.57 21.68
N SER A 182 -9.32 0.49 22.47
CA SER A 182 -9.53 0.39 23.92
C SER A 182 -10.89 -0.25 24.27
N ALA A 183 -11.93 0.03 23.47
CA ALA A 183 -13.27 -0.54 23.64
C ALA A 183 -13.38 -1.99 23.14
N TYR A 184 -12.41 -2.47 22.35
CA TYR A 184 -12.38 -3.85 21.87
C TYR A 184 -12.26 -4.84 23.03
N THR A 185 -13.09 -5.88 23.00
CA THR A 185 -13.17 -6.92 24.03
C THR A 185 -13.14 -8.32 23.44
N ILE A 186 -12.83 -9.30 24.27
CA ILE A 186 -12.87 -10.71 23.89
C ILE A 186 -14.34 -11.14 23.86
N LYS A 187 -14.82 -11.50 22.67
CA LYS A 187 -16.21 -11.90 22.40
C LYS A 187 -16.37 -13.35 22.85
N THR A 188 -16.81 -13.60 24.09
CA THR A 188 -16.93 -14.96 24.67
C THR A 188 -18.28 -15.64 24.39
N GLY A 189 -19.26 -14.92 23.84
CA GLY A 189 -20.65 -15.39 23.75
C GLY A 189 -21.41 -15.32 25.09
N LEU A 190 -20.86 -14.61 26.06
CA LEU A 190 -21.46 -14.31 27.37
C LEU A 190 -21.54 -12.78 27.56
N ASP A 191 -22.57 -12.30 28.25
CA ASP A 191 -22.62 -10.92 28.75
C ASP A 191 -21.84 -10.75 30.06
N SER A 192 -21.78 -9.52 30.57
CA SER A 192 -21.08 -9.18 31.82
C SER A 192 -21.65 -9.87 33.08
N ASN A 193 -22.84 -10.46 32.99
CA ASN A 193 -23.48 -11.21 34.08
C ASN A 193 -23.40 -12.73 33.85
N GLY A 194 -22.64 -13.19 32.85
CA GLY A 194 -22.49 -14.60 32.51
C GLY A 194 -23.68 -15.20 31.75
N LYS A 195 -24.62 -14.38 31.26
CA LYS A 195 -25.75 -14.85 30.46
C LYS A 195 -25.30 -15.08 29.01
N VAL A 196 -25.78 -16.17 28.41
CA VAL A 196 -25.46 -16.50 27.00
C VAL A 196 -26.06 -15.46 26.06
N THR A 197 -25.21 -14.87 25.24
CA THR A 197 -25.57 -13.95 24.14
C THR A 197 -25.40 -14.63 22.78
N ASP A 198 -24.47 -15.57 22.66
CA ASP A 198 -24.23 -16.38 21.46
C ASP A 198 -23.76 -17.78 21.89
N ASN A 199 -24.57 -18.80 21.58
CA ASN A 199 -24.28 -20.17 22.00
C ASN A 199 -23.13 -20.80 21.21
N GLU A 200 -22.99 -20.52 19.92
CA GLU A 200 -21.92 -21.07 19.09
C GLU A 200 -20.57 -20.47 19.51
N ARG A 201 -20.54 -19.14 19.72
CA ARG A 201 -19.36 -18.44 20.22
C ARG A 201 -18.95 -18.91 21.61
N LYS A 202 -19.92 -19.12 22.49
CA LYS A 202 -19.69 -19.67 23.84
C LYS A 202 -19.05 -21.05 23.78
N GLU A 203 -19.58 -21.96 22.97
CA GLU A 203 -19.02 -23.31 22.84
C GLU A 203 -17.59 -23.30 22.27
N ALA A 204 -17.33 -22.43 21.29
CA ALA A 204 -16.00 -22.21 20.74
C ALA A 204 -15.01 -21.69 21.79
N TYR A 205 -15.42 -20.70 22.59
CA TYR A 205 -14.62 -20.17 23.70
C TYR A 205 -14.29 -21.24 24.75
N TYR A 206 -15.26 -22.08 25.13
CA TYR A 206 -15.00 -23.18 26.07
C TYR A 206 -14.05 -24.25 25.51
N LYS A 207 -14.07 -24.51 24.19
CA LYS A 207 -13.11 -25.42 23.56
C LYS A 207 -11.70 -24.86 23.65
N LEU A 208 -11.52 -23.56 23.37
CA LEU A 208 -10.25 -22.86 23.54
C LEU A 208 -9.72 -23.00 24.98
N LEU A 209 -10.54 -22.70 25.99
CA LEU A 209 -10.14 -22.83 27.40
C LEU A 209 -9.71 -24.26 27.76
N LYS A 210 -10.43 -25.28 27.28
CA LYS A 210 -10.05 -26.69 27.53
C LYS A 210 -8.71 -27.06 26.91
N VAL A 211 -8.39 -26.54 25.74
CA VAL A 211 -7.08 -26.75 25.09
C VAL A 211 -5.97 -26.08 25.89
N MET A 212 -6.22 -24.87 26.39
CA MET A 212 -5.27 -24.14 27.23
C MET A 212 -5.03 -24.83 28.59
N ASP A 213 -6.08 -25.33 29.24
CA ASP A 213 -5.99 -26.10 30.49
C ASP A 213 -5.18 -27.40 30.29
N GLY A 214 -5.48 -28.16 29.24
CA GLY A 214 -4.72 -29.37 28.89
C GLY A 214 -3.22 -29.12 28.61
N SER A 215 -2.85 -27.86 28.36
CA SER A 215 -1.49 -27.42 28.09
C SER A 215 -0.83 -26.69 29.28
N GLY A 216 -1.53 -26.56 30.41
CA GLY A 216 -1.02 -25.89 31.62
C GLY A 216 -0.99 -24.36 31.56
N TYR A 217 -1.72 -23.74 30.63
CA TYR A 217 -1.78 -22.29 30.46
C TYR A 217 -2.89 -21.60 31.26
N ILE A 218 -3.71 -22.38 31.97
CA ILE A 218 -4.78 -21.90 32.86
C ILE A 218 -4.44 -22.29 34.30
N ASP A 219 -4.64 -21.35 35.22
CA ASP A 219 -4.44 -21.57 36.64
C ASP A 219 -5.43 -22.61 37.19
N LYS A 220 -4.98 -23.45 38.13
CA LYS A 220 -5.79 -24.53 38.73
C LYS A 220 -7.07 -24.03 39.42
N ASP A 221 -7.09 -22.74 39.79
CA ASP A 221 -8.20 -22.06 40.46
C ASP A 221 -9.01 -21.16 39.50
N PHE A 222 -8.84 -21.29 38.18
CA PHE A 222 -9.58 -20.50 37.19
C PHE A 222 -11.09 -20.75 37.27
N ASP A 223 -11.87 -19.68 37.38
CA ASP A 223 -13.33 -19.77 37.37
C ASP A 223 -13.85 -20.11 35.96
N TRP A 224 -14.25 -21.34 35.74
CA TRP A 224 -14.79 -21.77 34.44
C TRP A 224 -16.16 -21.17 34.11
N ALA A 225 -16.90 -20.64 35.09
CA ALA A 225 -18.20 -20.04 34.86
C ALA A 225 -18.10 -18.56 34.50
N ASN A 226 -17.20 -17.80 35.16
CA ASN A 226 -17.08 -16.34 35.00
C ASN A 226 -15.64 -15.82 34.85
N GLY A 227 -14.66 -16.71 34.67
CA GLY A 227 -13.25 -16.35 34.64
C GLY A 227 -12.88 -15.48 33.44
N ASP A 228 -12.17 -14.41 33.74
CA ASP A 228 -11.65 -13.48 32.75
C ASP A 228 -10.28 -13.98 32.26
N ILE A 229 -10.22 -14.38 30.98
CA ILE A 229 -8.99 -14.86 30.34
C ILE A 229 -7.86 -13.82 30.40
N THR A 230 -8.16 -12.53 30.51
CA THR A 230 -7.15 -11.47 30.62
C THR A 230 -6.35 -11.54 31.93
N THR A 231 -6.88 -12.23 32.95
CA THR A 231 -6.21 -12.41 34.24
C THR A 231 -5.23 -13.58 34.25
N THR A 232 -5.28 -14.44 33.23
CA THR A 232 -4.42 -15.63 33.12
C THR A 232 -2.96 -15.28 32.85
N GLU A 233 -2.05 -16.16 33.27
CA GLU A 233 -0.62 -16.02 33.00
C GLU A 233 -0.32 -16.09 31.48
N TYR A 234 -1.13 -16.83 30.72
CA TYR A 234 -1.07 -16.82 29.25
C TYR A 234 -1.27 -15.42 28.67
N TYR A 235 -2.37 -14.75 29.03
CA TYR A 235 -2.68 -13.42 28.50
C TYR A 235 -1.63 -12.39 28.91
N LYS A 236 -1.19 -12.42 30.18
CA LYS A 236 -0.15 -11.51 30.68
C LYS A 236 1.17 -11.67 29.92
N ASN A 237 1.58 -12.91 29.62
CA ASN A 237 2.78 -13.17 28.84
C ASN A 237 2.64 -12.77 27.37
N ALA A 238 1.45 -12.98 26.77
CA ALA A 238 1.16 -12.50 25.42
C ALA A 238 1.23 -10.96 25.36
N LEU A 239 0.62 -10.27 26.33
CA LEU A 239 0.69 -8.81 26.43
C LEU A 239 2.11 -8.30 26.64
N LYS A 240 2.88 -8.91 27.56
CA LYS A 240 4.30 -8.59 27.74
C LYS A 240 5.06 -8.72 26.42
N SER A 241 4.82 -9.80 25.67
CA SER A 241 5.49 -10.03 24.38
C SER A 241 5.09 -8.99 23.32
N GLN A 242 3.83 -8.55 23.29
CA GLN A 242 3.38 -7.48 22.39
C GLN A 242 4.01 -6.14 22.76
N LEU A 243 4.07 -5.80 24.05
CA LEU A 243 4.72 -4.58 24.53
C LEU A 243 6.22 -4.58 24.22
N GLU A 244 6.91 -5.70 24.44
CA GLU A 244 8.32 -5.89 24.06
C GLU A 244 8.52 -5.70 22.55
N SER A 245 7.60 -6.22 21.73
CA SER A 245 7.65 -6.10 20.28
C SER A 245 7.41 -4.66 19.81
N ALA A 246 6.42 -3.97 20.39
CA ALA A 246 6.14 -2.56 20.13
C ALA A 246 7.35 -1.69 20.50
N LEU A 247 7.98 -1.94 21.65
CA LEU A 247 9.17 -1.22 22.09
C LEU A 247 10.36 -1.42 21.13
N VAL A 248 10.60 -2.65 20.67
CA VAL A 248 11.66 -2.94 19.71
C VAL A 248 11.38 -2.28 18.35
N SER A 249 10.12 -2.27 17.90
CA SER A 249 9.71 -1.58 16.67
C SER A 249 9.96 -0.07 16.77
N LYS A 250 9.57 0.54 17.90
CA LYS A 250 9.85 1.94 18.20
C LYS A 250 11.35 2.24 18.21
N TYR A 251 12.15 1.36 18.83
CA TYR A 251 13.60 1.49 18.82
C TYR A 251 14.18 1.46 17.39
N ASP A 252 13.69 0.57 16.53
CA ASP A 252 14.12 0.50 15.12
C ASP A 252 13.80 1.79 14.35
N LYS A 253 12.66 2.43 14.62
CA LYS A 253 12.29 3.75 14.07
C LYS A 253 13.23 4.84 14.54
N TYR A 254 13.56 4.88 15.83
CA TYR A 254 14.51 5.86 16.38
C TYR A 254 15.93 5.68 15.81
N LEU A 255 16.40 4.43 15.64
CA LEU A 255 17.68 4.16 14.98
C LEU A 255 17.68 4.59 13.50
N THR A 256 16.54 4.45 12.81
CA THR A 256 16.36 4.92 11.44
C THR A 256 16.42 6.44 11.37
N TYR A 257 15.70 7.12 12.26
CA TYR A 257 15.76 8.58 12.40
C TYR A 257 17.18 9.07 12.72
N ASP A 258 17.89 8.41 13.63
CA ASP A 258 19.29 8.72 13.94
C ASP A 258 20.18 8.60 12.72
N TYR A 259 20.00 7.55 11.92
CA TYR A 259 20.71 7.38 10.66
C TYR A 259 20.37 8.51 9.67
N TYR A 260 19.09 8.86 9.51
CA TYR A 260 18.67 9.94 8.61
C TYR A 260 19.23 11.30 9.01
N LYS A 261 19.38 11.62 10.29
CA LYS A 261 20.12 12.82 10.72
C LYS A 261 21.59 12.83 10.26
N THR A 262 22.21 11.65 10.09
CA THR A 262 23.58 11.55 9.52
C THR A 262 23.62 11.65 8.00
N VAL A 263 22.47 11.45 7.35
CA VAL A 263 22.23 11.73 5.93
C VAL A 263 21.51 13.06 5.83
N GLY A 264 22.22 14.12 6.21
CA GLY A 264 21.69 15.48 6.18
C GLY A 264 21.29 15.93 4.78
N LEU A 265 20.62 17.09 4.73
CA LEU A 265 20.20 17.73 3.49
C LEU A 265 21.36 17.92 2.51
N ASP A 266 22.58 18.15 3.01
CA ASP A 266 23.81 18.28 2.22
C ASP A 266 24.08 17.06 1.32
N LYS A 267 23.85 15.84 1.80
CA LYS A 267 24.04 14.64 0.99
C LYS A 267 22.94 14.42 -0.03
N ILE A 268 21.73 14.88 0.28
CA ILE A 268 20.57 14.80 -0.60
C ILE A 268 20.76 15.82 -1.74
N GLU A 269 21.19 17.04 -1.41
CA GLU A 269 21.58 18.07 -2.38
C GLU A 269 22.72 17.58 -3.28
N ALA A 270 23.77 16.97 -2.73
CA ALA A 270 24.86 16.41 -3.54
C ALA A 270 24.39 15.30 -4.50
N ALA A 271 23.45 14.44 -4.08
CA ALA A 271 22.88 13.41 -4.95
C ALA A 271 22.03 14.02 -6.08
N TYR A 272 21.30 15.10 -5.78
CA TYR A 272 20.59 15.87 -6.78
C TYR A 272 21.55 16.52 -7.79
N GLU A 273 22.62 17.17 -7.30
CA GLU A 273 23.65 17.79 -8.14
C GLU A 273 24.31 16.77 -9.08
N GLU A 274 24.61 15.57 -8.59
CA GLU A 274 25.16 14.47 -9.42
C GLU A 274 24.16 14.04 -10.52
N MET A 275 22.88 13.90 -10.18
CA MET A 275 21.83 13.61 -11.16
C MET A 275 21.73 14.71 -12.21
N TYR A 276 21.68 15.97 -11.80
CA TYR A 276 21.60 17.12 -12.71
C TYR A 276 22.81 17.16 -13.65
N ALA A 277 24.04 17.04 -13.12
CA ALA A 277 25.25 17.01 -13.93
C ALA A 277 25.25 15.85 -14.94
N ALA A 278 24.82 14.66 -14.52
CA ALA A 278 24.67 13.51 -15.42
C ALA A 278 23.63 13.77 -16.53
N GLN A 279 22.54 14.48 -16.24
CA GLN A 279 21.56 14.89 -17.25
C GLN A 279 22.13 15.93 -18.22
N VAL A 280 22.91 16.90 -17.73
CA VAL A 280 23.60 17.89 -18.59
C VAL A 280 24.48 17.21 -19.63
N ASP A 281 25.31 16.26 -19.20
CA ASP A 281 26.20 15.51 -20.10
C ASP A 281 25.41 14.61 -21.06
N LYS A 282 24.41 13.89 -20.55
CA LYS A 282 23.65 12.89 -21.33
C LYS A 282 22.73 13.54 -22.36
N TYR A 283 22.08 14.65 -22.02
CA TYR A 283 21.06 15.29 -22.86
C TYR A 283 21.64 16.27 -23.89
N ALA A 284 22.97 16.39 -23.96
CA ALA A 284 23.64 16.89 -25.16
C ALA A 284 23.27 16.07 -26.42
N SER A 285 22.83 14.82 -26.26
CA SER A 285 22.17 14.05 -27.31
C SER A 285 20.65 14.26 -27.28
N LYS A 286 20.09 14.76 -28.38
CA LYS A 286 18.63 14.93 -28.55
C LYS A 286 17.86 13.61 -28.37
N SER A 287 18.34 12.51 -28.93
CA SER A 287 17.70 11.20 -28.78
C SER A 287 17.71 10.72 -27.32
N ALA A 288 18.81 10.93 -26.59
CA ALA A 288 18.87 10.54 -25.18
C ALA A 288 17.94 11.41 -24.30
N TYR A 289 17.72 12.66 -24.68
CA TYR A 289 16.75 13.54 -24.06
C TYR A 289 15.31 13.09 -24.35
N GLU A 290 14.99 12.74 -25.59
CA GLU A 290 13.67 12.23 -25.99
C GLU A 290 13.31 10.93 -25.25
N ASP A 291 14.26 10.00 -25.14
CA ASP A 291 14.09 8.76 -24.36
C ASP A 291 13.85 9.06 -22.87
N ALA A 292 14.53 10.07 -22.32
CA ALA A 292 14.38 10.46 -20.93
C ALA A 292 13.01 11.10 -20.66
N LEU A 293 12.51 11.95 -21.56
CA LEU A 293 11.17 12.51 -21.47
C LEU A 293 10.10 11.41 -21.52
N GLY A 294 10.24 10.46 -22.45
CA GLY A 294 9.30 9.34 -22.58
C GLY A 294 9.29 8.37 -21.39
N SER A 295 10.35 8.35 -20.59
CA SER A 295 10.50 7.48 -19.41
C SER A 295 10.46 8.23 -18.07
N ALA A 296 10.18 9.54 -18.10
CA ALA A 296 10.15 10.37 -16.90
C ALA A 296 9.05 9.93 -15.92
N SER A 297 9.35 10.07 -14.63
CA SER A 297 8.41 9.81 -13.54
C SER A 297 8.67 10.75 -12.37
N ALA A 298 7.79 10.74 -11.37
CA ALA A 298 8.01 11.50 -10.13
C ALA A 298 9.33 11.12 -9.43
N SER A 299 9.74 9.85 -9.48
CA SER A 299 10.97 9.34 -8.86
C SER A 299 12.21 9.43 -9.76
N SER A 300 12.03 9.69 -11.06
CA SER A 300 13.11 9.88 -12.03
C SER A 300 12.77 11.02 -12.99
N PRO A 301 12.76 12.27 -12.51
CA PRO A 301 12.35 13.42 -13.31
C PRO A 301 13.42 13.88 -14.29
N VAL A 302 12.99 14.59 -15.33
CA VAL A 302 13.88 15.35 -16.22
C VAL A 302 13.99 16.78 -15.69
N VAL A 303 15.14 17.11 -15.09
CA VAL A 303 15.40 18.40 -14.43
C VAL A 303 16.24 19.36 -15.27
N TYR A 304 16.87 18.84 -16.33
CA TYR A 304 17.61 19.62 -17.31
C TYR A 304 16.95 19.53 -18.69
N ASN A 305 16.54 20.67 -19.25
CA ASN A 305 15.81 20.77 -20.52
C ASN A 305 16.58 21.62 -21.55
N PRO A 306 17.47 21.00 -22.36
CA PRO A 306 18.29 21.73 -23.33
C PRO A 306 17.57 22.12 -24.63
N TYR A 307 16.36 21.59 -24.89
CA TYR A 307 15.67 21.77 -26.18
C TYR A 307 14.25 22.32 -26.00
N GLU A 308 13.81 23.14 -26.95
CA GLU A 308 12.44 23.67 -27.03
C GLU A 308 11.54 22.78 -27.88
N GLY A 309 10.23 23.01 -27.76
CA GLY A 309 9.25 22.42 -28.67
C GLY A 309 8.84 21.00 -28.28
N TYR A 310 8.93 20.65 -27.00
CA TYR A 310 8.35 19.41 -26.48
C TYR A 310 7.15 19.70 -25.59
N ALA A 311 6.24 18.73 -25.51
CA ALA A 311 5.12 18.78 -24.58
C ALA A 311 4.73 17.38 -24.13
N TYR A 312 4.12 17.30 -22.96
CA TYR A 312 3.37 16.14 -22.52
C TYR A 312 1.89 16.33 -22.87
N ILE A 313 1.27 15.29 -23.44
CA ILE A 313 -0.12 15.29 -23.89
C ILE A 313 -0.84 14.09 -23.27
N TYR A 314 -1.91 14.37 -22.53
CA TYR A 314 -2.83 13.32 -22.09
C TYR A 314 -3.61 12.80 -23.30
N ASN A 315 -3.66 11.48 -23.45
CA ASN A 315 -4.38 10.81 -24.52
C ASN A 315 -5.52 9.98 -23.96
N LEU A 316 -6.76 10.30 -24.35
CA LEU A 316 -7.90 9.43 -24.15
C LEU A 316 -8.31 8.82 -25.49
N LEU A 317 -8.12 7.51 -25.63
CA LEU A 317 -8.50 6.78 -26.85
C LEU A 317 -9.86 6.12 -26.68
N LEU A 318 -10.84 6.58 -27.47
CA LEU A 318 -12.06 5.82 -27.73
C LEU A 318 -11.78 4.87 -28.90
N GLY A 319 -11.38 3.65 -28.56
CA GLY A 319 -10.85 2.68 -29.51
C GLY A 319 -11.94 1.98 -30.31
N ALA A 320 -11.62 1.66 -31.56
CA ALA A 320 -12.43 0.79 -32.38
C ALA A 320 -12.43 -0.63 -31.79
N ASP A 321 -13.61 -1.24 -31.66
CA ASP A 321 -13.69 -2.67 -31.33
C ASP A 321 -13.06 -3.54 -32.42
N THR A 322 -12.96 -4.86 -32.20
CA THR A 322 -12.36 -5.80 -33.15
C THR A 322 -13.00 -5.73 -34.55
N ALA A 323 -14.33 -5.52 -34.63
CA ALA A 323 -15.05 -5.49 -35.90
C ALA A 323 -14.81 -4.18 -36.65
N LEU A 324 -14.81 -3.04 -35.95
CA LEU A 324 -14.52 -1.73 -36.52
C LEU A 324 -13.04 -1.61 -36.92
N SER A 325 -12.12 -2.11 -36.09
CA SER A 325 -10.68 -2.16 -36.38
C SER A 325 -10.38 -2.95 -37.65
N SER A 326 -11.09 -4.06 -37.87
CA SER A 326 -10.97 -4.87 -39.10
C SER A 326 -11.40 -4.06 -40.33
N LYS A 327 -12.52 -3.34 -40.26
CA LYS A 327 -13.00 -2.48 -41.36
C LYS A 327 -12.02 -1.35 -41.67
N ILE A 328 -11.47 -0.70 -40.65
CA ILE A 328 -10.45 0.35 -40.84
C ILE A 328 -9.22 -0.21 -41.55
N SER A 329 -8.79 -1.42 -41.17
CA SER A 329 -7.64 -2.11 -41.78
C SER A 329 -7.89 -2.46 -43.26
N GLU A 330 -9.11 -2.86 -43.61
CA GLU A 330 -9.50 -3.10 -45.01
C GLU A 330 -9.45 -1.81 -45.84
N ILE A 331 -10.00 -0.70 -45.33
CA ILE A 331 -9.95 0.61 -46.00
C ILE A 331 -8.48 1.06 -46.17
N LYS A 332 -7.63 0.88 -45.14
CA LYS A 332 -6.20 1.18 -45.20
C LYS A 332 -5.47 0.32 -46.25
N SER A 333 -5.85 -0.93 -46.41
CA SER A 333 -5.27 -1.83 -47.42
C SER A 333 -5.58 -1.37 -48.85
N LYS A 334 -6.81 -0.88 -49.11
CA LYS A 334 -7.18 -0.27 -50.40
C LYS A 334 -6.38 0.98 -50.70
N TYR A 335 -6.20 1.84 -49.69
CA TYR A 335 -5.40 3.07 -49.83
C TYR A 335 -3.94 2.75 -50.14
N THR A 336 -3.32 1.86 -49.36
CA THR A 336 -1.91 1.46 -49.56
C THR A 336 -1.68 0.70 -50.88
N SER A 337 -2.72 0.07 -51.42
CA SER A 337 -2.70 -0.56 -52.76
C SER A 337 -3.03 0.41 -53.90
N ASN A 338 -3.19 1.71 -53.62
CA ASN A 338 -3.59 2.76 -54.56
C ASN A 338 -4.95 2.52 -55.26
N GLU A 339 -5.85 1.75 -54.65
CA GLU A 339 -7.22 1.54 -55.16
C GLU A 339 -8.14 2.74 -54.87
N ILE A 340 -7.85 3.48 -53.80
CA ILE A 340 -8.56 4.69 -53.40
C ILE A 340 -7.55 5.81 -53.09
N THR A 341 -7.99 7.06 -53.24
CA THR A 341 -7.20 8.25 -52.91
C THR A 341 -7.10 8.47 -51.40
N LYS A 342 -6.14 9.30 -50.96
CA LYS A 342 -6.01 9.71 -49.54
C LYS A 342 -7.29 10.38 -49.02
N ALA A 343 -7.98 11.17 -49.85
CA ALA A 343 -9.25 11.80 -49.48
C ALA A 343 -10.38 10.76 -49.28
N GLU A 344 -10.49 9.77 -50.15
CA GLU A 344 -11.45 8.67 -50.02
C GLU A 344 -11.15 7.77 -48.82
N TYR A 345 -9.87 7.52 -48.52
CA TYR A 345 -9.44 6.81 -47.32
C TYR A 345 -9.96 7.49 -46.05
N PHE A 346 -9.75 8.80 -45.91
CA PHE A 346 -10.22 9.55 -44.75
C PHE A 346 -11.74 9.58 -44.66
N ALA A 347 -12.45 9.80 -45.78
CA ALA A 347 -13.91 9.84 -45.80
C ALA A 347 -14.53 8.50 -45.38
N GLN A 348 -14.06 7.39 -45.96
CA GLN A 348 -14.55 6.05 -45.60
C GLN A 348 -14.19 5.67 -44.16
N ARG A 349 -13.00 6.06 -43.69
CA ARG A 349 -12.60 5.81 -42.29
C ARG A 349 -13.49 6.57 -41.32
N GLU A 350 -13.82 7.84 -41.60
CA GLU A 350 -14.70 8.65 -40.76
C GLU A 350 -16.08 7.99 -40.58
N GLU A 351 -16.66 7.39 -41.64
CA GLU A 351 -17.92 6.63 -41.54
C GLU A 351 -17.85 5.41 -40.59
N VAL A 352 -16.66 4.83 -40.41
CA VAL A 352 -16.42 3.74 -39.45
C VAL A 352 -16.21 4.30 -38.05
N LEU A 353 -15.44 5.37 -37.93
CA LEU A 353 -15.18 6.05 -36.66
C LEU A 353 -16.45 6.62 -36.03
N ASP A 354 -17.42 7.09 -36.81
CA ASP A 354 -18.72 7.58 -36.33
C ASP A 354 -19.56 6.50 -35.63
N LYS A 355 -19.19 5.22 -35.76
CA LYS A 355 -19.84 4.07 -35.10
C LYS A 355 -19.18 3.70 -33.77
N ILE A 356 -18.04 4.30 -33.44
CA ILE A 356 -17.38 4.09 -32.15
C ILE A 356 -18.23 4.74 -31.06
N THR A 357 -18.43 3.99 -29.98
CA THR A 357 -19.14 4.45 -28.79
C THR A 357 -18.22 4.46 -27.58
N ALA A 358 -18.43 5.41 -26.68
CA ALA A 358 -17.74 5.46 -25.39
C ALA A 358 -18.62 4.84 -24.29
N SER A 359 -17.99 4.14 -23.35
CA SER A 359 -18.62 3.62 -22.13
C SER A 359 -17.62 3.66 -20.99
N ASP A 360 -18.10 3.87 -19.76
CA ASP A 360 -17.25 3.80 -18.57
C ASP A 360 -16.79 2.34 -18.37
N LEU A 361 -15.48 2.13 -18.27
CA LEU A 361 -14.83 0.82 -18.21
C LEU A 361 -14.49 0.41 -16.76
N ARG A 362 -14.93 1.19 -15.76
CA ARG A 362 -14.68 0.96 -14.33
C ARG A 362 -15.75 0.09 -13.65
N ASP A 363 -16.65 -0.53 -14.41
CA ASP A 363 -17.61 -1.53 -13.91
C ASP A 363 -16.89 -2.66 -13.15
N THR A 364 -15.74 -3.10 -13.68
CA THR A 364 -14.89 -4.10 -13.05
C THR A 364 -14.25 -3.66 -11.73
N TRP A 365 -14.04 -2.36 -11.50
CA TRP A 365 -13.57 -1.86 -10.19
C TRP A 365 -14.65 -2.03 -9.13
N ILE A 366 -15.90 -1.75 -9.50
CA ILE A 366 -17.07 -1.90 -8.63
C ILE A 366 -17.24 -3.37 -8.24
N THR A 367 -17.19 -4.30 -9.21
CA THR A 367 -17.33 -5.73 -8.92
C THR A 367 -16.13 -6.33 -8.19
N ALA A 368 -14.94 -5.73 -8.34
CA ALA A 368 -13.75 -6.11 -7.57
C ALA A 368 -13.76 -5.55 -6.14
N GLY A 369 -14.78 -4.78 -5.75
CA GLY A 369 -14.94 -4.20 -4.43
C GLY A 369 -13.90 -3.13 -4.11
N TYR A 370 -13.51 -2.32 -5.09
CA TYR A 370 -12.73 -1.10 -4.84
C TYR A 370 -13.59 -0.07 -4.08
N ASP A 371 -12.94 0.91 -3.47
CA ASP A 371 -13.64 1.87 -2.61
C ASP A 371 -14.67 2.67 -3.41
N PHE A 372 -15.95 2.43 -3.11
CA PHE A 372 -17.07 2.90 -3.91
C PHE A 372 -18.25 3.26 -3.02
N ASP A 373 -18.80 4.45 -3.24
CA ASP A 373 -20.01 4.93 -2.61
C ASP A 373 -21.22 4.64 -3.51
N PHE A 374 -22.06 3.68 -3.09
CA PHE A 374 -23.24 3.25 -3.84
C PHE A 374 -24.24 4.38 -4.09
N GLU A 375 -24.43 5.29 -3.13
CA GLU A 375 -25.46 6.33 -3.22
C GLU A 375 -25.02 7.46 -4.15
N SER A 376 -23.76 7.90 -4.06
CA SER A 376 -23.22 8.94 -4.96
C SER A 376 -22.68 8.39 -6.28
N LYS A 377 -22.51 7.07 -6.37
CA LYS A 377 -21.83 6.34 -7.46
C LYS A 377 -20.38 6.78 -7.68
N LYS A 378 -19.73 7.39 -6.69
CA LYS A 378 -18.34 7.83 -6.80
C LYS A 378 -17.40 6.77 -6.26
N PHE A 379 -16.25 6.63 -6.91
CA PHE A 379 -15.10 6.00 -6.27
C PHE A 379 -14.59 6.90 -5.13
N LEU A 380 -13.84 6.33 -4.19
CA LEU A 380 -13.34 7.03 -3.00
C LEU A 380 -11.83 6.86 -2.85
N ASN A 381 -11.24 7.63 -1.94
CA ASN A 381 -9.83 7.51 -1.52
C ASN A 381 -8.88 7.58 -2.73
N ASP A 382 -7.90 6.68 -2.84
CA ASP A 382 -6.91 6.64 -3.93
C ASP A 382 -7.53 6.50 -5.34
N TYR A 383 -8.80 6.09 -5.43
CA TYR A 383 -9.53 5.94 -6.69
C TYR A 383 -10.29 7.21 -7.10
N ALA A 384 -10.24 8.27 -6.28
CA ALA A 384 -10.95 9.54 -6.43
C ALA A 384 -9.97 10.72 -6.42
N VAL A 385 -9.09 10.76 -7.44
CA VAL A 385 -7.99 11.73 -7.50
C VAL A 385 -8.45 13.19 -7.63
N ALA A 386 -9.66 13.44 -8.15
CA ALA A 386 -10.23 14.79 -8.18
C ALA A 386 -11.02 15.16 -6.91
N GLY A 387 -10.94 14.34 -5.85
CA GLY A 387 -11.56 14.60 -4.55
C GLY A 387 -13.09 14.75 -4.64
N GLU A 388 -13.65 15.82 -4.08
CA GLU A 388 -15.10 16.09 -4.15
C GLU A 388 -15.60 16.24 -5.60
N ASN A 389 -14.73 16.67 -6.51
CA ASN A 389 -15.02 16.84 -7.93
C ASN A 389 -14.91 15.56 -8.75
N SER A 390 -14.70 14.40 -8.11
CA SER A 390 -14.51 13.11 -8.81
C SER A 390 -15.71 12.68 -9.66
N LEU A 391 -15.40 12.06 -10.80
CA LEU A 391 -16.34 11.57 -11.81
C LEU A 391 -17.11 10.35 -11.26
N PRO A 392 -18.42 10.45 -11.02
CA PRO A 392 -19.22 9.30 -10.67
C PRO A 392 -19.19 8.26 -11.80
N TYR A 393 -19.38 7.00 -11.46
CA TYR A 393 -19.59 5.94 -12.43
C TYR A 393 -20.82 6.23 -13.30
N LEU A 394 -20.61 6.24 -14.61
CA LEU A 394 -21.62 6.63 -15.58
C LEU A 394 -22.41 5.41 -16.06
N GLY A 395 -23.26 4.90 -15.19
CA GLY A 395 -24.11 3.75 -15.46
C GLY A 395 -25.12 3.44 -14.36
N THR A 396 -25.66 2.22 -14.41
CA THR A 396 -26.50 1.65 -13.35
C THR A 396 -25.65 0.75 -12.46
N VAL A 397 -25.93 0.79 -11.16
CA VAL A 397 -25.31 -0.09 -10.16
C VAL A 397 -26.43 -0.65 -9.30
N GLU A 398 -26.39 -1.94 -9.05
CA GLU A 398 -27.30 -2.70 -8.20
C GLU A 398 -26.51 -3.31 -7.05
N TRP A 399 -26.96 -3.10 -5.81
CA TRP A 399 -26.39 -3.74 -4.63
C TRP A 399 -27.16 -5.04 -4.36
N THR A 400 -26.59 -6.17 -4.79
CA THR A 400 -27.31 -7.44 -4.96
C THR A 400 -27.58 -8.18 -3.65
N ASN A 401 -26.81 -7.91 -2.59
CA ASN A 401 -26.97 -8.50 -1.26
C ASN A 401 -27.36 -7.47 -0.18
N LYS A 402 -28.01 -6.37 -0.57
CA LYS A 402 -28.43 -5.28 0.34
C LYS A 402 -29.52 -5.71 1.33
N GLU A 403 -30.28 -6.77 1.05
CA GLU A 403 -31.45 -7.14 1.83
C GLU A 403 -31.12 -7.25 3.32
N ASN A 404 -31.84 -6.49 4.16
CA ASN A 404 -31.62 -6.39 5.61
C ASN A 404 -30.33 -5.69 6.05
N TYR A 405 -29.62 -5.00 5.16
CA TYR A 405 -28.43 -4.23 5.49
C TYR A 405 -28.55 -2.74 5.17
N THR A 406 -27.92 -1.94 6.02
CA THR A 406 -27.71 -0.50 5.81
C THR A 406 -26.22 -0.20 5.87
N ALA A 407 -25.79 0.86 5.18
CA ALA A 407 -24.43 1.35 5.22
C ALA A 407 -24.39 2.72 5.91
N GLU A 408 -23.49 2.87 6.88
CA GLU A 408 -23.12 4.13 7.50
C GLU A 408 -21.80 4.60 6.91
N LYS A 409 -21.82 5.74 6.22
CA LYS A 409 -20.62 6.37 5.64
C LYS A 409 -19.86 7.13 6.72
N LEU A 410 -18.58 6.83 6.86
CA LEU A 410 -17.67 7.45 7.83
C LEU A 410 -16.42 7.98 7.13
N THR A 411 -15.77 8.96 7.74
CA THR A 411 -14.56 9.59 7.20
C THR A 411 -13.63 9.97 8.35
N ASP A 412 -12.36 9.62 8.21
CA ASP A 412 -11.28 10.02 9.11
C ASP A 412 -10.23 10.85 8.36
N ASP A 413 -9.06 11.04 8.95
CA ASP A 413 -7.94 11.81 8.38
C ASP A 413 -7.28 11.12 7.19
N LYS A 414 -7.46 9.81 7.02
CA LYS A 414 -6.83 9.00 5.97
C LYS A 414 -7.79 8.63 4.84
N GLY A 415 -9.09 8.53 5.10
CA GLY A 415 -10.05 8.17 4.07
C GLY A 415 -11.50 8.01 4.52
N THR A 416 -12.32 7.62 3.56
CA THR A 416 -13.73 7.28 3.73
C THR A 416 -13.93 5.78 3.70
N TYR A 417 -14.76 5.27 4.63
CA TYR A 417 -15.13 3.87 4.72
C TYR A 417 -16.61 3.71 5.12
N PHE A 418 -17.08 2.47 5.15
CA PHE A 418 -18.46 2.15 5.51
C PHE A 418 -18.53 1.12 6.62
N LYS A 419 -19.43 1.35 7.58
CA LYS A 419 -19.88 0.32 8.54
C LYS A 419 -21.22 -0.22 8.08
N TYR A 420 -21.39 -1.53 8.08
CA TYR A 420 -22.62 -2.18 7.66
C TYR A 420 -23.39 -2.66 8.89
N LYS A 421 -24.69 -2.39 8.90
CA LYS A 421 -25.59 -2.78 9.98
C LYS A 421 -26.69 -3.67 9.47
N ASP A 422 -26.96 -4.74 10.20
CA ASP A 422 -28.07 -5.67 9.94
C ASP A 422 -29.44 -5.02 10.24
N ALA A 423 -30.52 -5.81 10.09
CA ALA A 423 -31.89 -5.35 10.30
C ALA A 423 -32.17 -4.88 11.74
N ASP A 424 -31.40 -5.40 12.71
CA ASP A 424 -31.54 -5.05 14.13
C ASP A 424 -30.69 -3.81 14.49
N GLY A 425 -29.93 -3.28 13.51
CA GLY A 425 -29.04 -2.14 13.67
C GLY A 425 -27.68 -2.49 14.28
N SER A 426 -27.35 -3.78 14.36
CA SER A 426 -26.07 -4.27 14.86
C SER A 426 -25.02 -4.22 13.76
N GLU A 427 -23.81 -3.77 14.09
CA GLU A 427 -22.69 -3.75 13.16
C GLU A 427 -22.26 -5.18 12.80
N ASP A 428 -22.15 -5.45 11.50
CA ASP A 428 -21.67 -6.70 10.94
C ASP A 428 -20.32 -6.45 10.23
N GLU A 429 -19.24 -6.67 10.99
CA GLU A 429 -17.86 -6.46 10.53
C GLU A 429 -17.47 -7.42 9.38
N ASP A 430 -18.17 -8.55 9.22
CA ASP A 430 -17.89 -9.57 8.19
C ASP A 430 -18.66 -9.33 6.88
N TYR A 431 -19.62 -8.41 6.90
CA TYR A 431 -20.43 -8.10 5.73
C TYR A 431 -19.60 -7.39 4.64
N THR A 432 -19.64 -7.92 3.42
CA THR A 432 -19.08 -7.28 2.23
C THR A 432 -20.19 -7.03 1.22
N PRO A 433 -20.38 -5.78 0.74
CA PRO A 433 -21.37 -5.52 -0.30
C PRO A 433 -20.96 -6.19 -1.61
N ALA A 434 -21.96 -6.66 -2.36
CA ALA A 434 -21.81 -7.21 -3.70
C ALA A 434 -22.60 -6.33 -4.68
N TYR A 435 -21.97 -6.03 -5.82
CA TYR A 435 -22.53 -5.12 -6.80
C TYR A 435 -22.58 -5.74 -8.19
N LYS A 436 -23.58 -5.32 -8.95
CA LYS A 436 -23.66 -5.48 -10.41
C LYS A 436 -23.69 -4.11 -11.05
N ALA A 437 -22.83 -3.87 -12.05
CA ALA A 437 -22.73 -2.59 -12.73
C ALA A 437 -22.93 -2.75 -14.24
N VAL A 438 -23.58 -1.76 -14.87
CA VAL A 438 -23.77 -1.69 -16.34
C VAL A 438 -23.55 -0.27 -16.81
N SER A 439 -22.65 -0.07 -17.76
CA SER A 439 -22.24 1.25 -18.24
C SER A 439 -23.25 1.84 -19.22
N ASN A 440 -23.40 3.17 -19.20
CA ASN A 440 -24.07 3.89 -20.27
C ASN A 440 -23.20 3.88 -21.53
N VAL A 441 -23.84 3.95 -22.70
CA VAL A 441 -23.19 4.01 -24.00
C VAL A 441 -23.43 5.38 -24.62
N TYR A 442 -22.36 6.03 -25.07
CA TYR A 442 -22.38 7.37 -25.63
C TYR A 442 -21.87 7.37 -27.07
N THR A 443 -22.52 8.14 -27.95
CA THR A 443 -21.90 8.57 -29.21
C THR A 443 -20.77 9.56 -28.91
N LEU A 444 -19.89 9.83 -29.89
CA LEU A 444 -18.80 10.80 -29.71
C LEU A 444 -19.31 12.17 -29.21
N ASP A 445 -20.32 12.74 -29.85
CA ASP A 445 -20.84 14.06 -29.48
C ASP A 445 -21.45 14.09 -28.06
N ALA A 446 -22.17 13.02 -27.70
CA ALA A 446 -22.75 12.88 -26.36
C ALA A 446 -21.65 12.72 -25.29
N PHE A 447 -20.61 11.95 -25.60
CA PHE A 447 -19.43 11.80 -24.75
C PHE A 447 -18.70 13.13 -24.56
N LEU A 448 -18.40 13.85 -25.64
CA LEU A 448 -17.71 15.14 -25.57
C LEU A 448 -18.52 16.17 -24.76
N THR A 449 -19.85 16.14 -24.87
CA THR A 449 -20.73 16.99 -24.05
C THR A 449 -20.67 16.63 -22.57
N MET A 450 -20.71 15.34 -22.23
CA MET A 450 -20.56 14.87 -20.85
C MET A 450 -19.20 15.27 -20.28
N MET A 451 -18.13 15.00 -21.04
CA MET A 451 -16.76 15.34 -20.70
C MET A 451 -16.61 16.85 -20.47
N ASP A 452 -17.12 17.69 -21.37
CA ASP A 452 -17.05 19.14 -21.23
C ASP A 452 -17.76 19.64 -19.96
N ASN A 453 -18.94 19.08 -19.65
CA ASN A 453 -19.67 19.42 -18.43
C ASN A 453 -18.91 19.03 -17.16
N TYR A 454 -18.25 17.87 -17.17
CA TYR A 454 -17.46 17.41 -16.04
C TYR A 454 -16.17 18.23 -15.85
N VAL A 455 -15.40 18.44 -16.92
CA VAL A 455 -14.11 19.13 -16.86
C VAL A 455 -14.31 20.63 -16.62
N TYR A 456 -15.19 21.26 -17.40
CA TYR A 456 -15.30 22.72 -17.47
C TYR A 456 -16.60 23.28 -16.89
N GLY A 457 -17.49 22.44 -16.36
CA GLY A 457 -18.80 22.85 -15.81
C GLY A 457 -19.88 23.15 -16.86
N ALA A 458 -19.53 23.16 -18.15
CA ALA A 458 -20.47 23.39 -19.25
C ALA A 458 -19.89 22.91 -20.59
N ALA A 459 -20.78 22.50 -21.49
CA ALA A 459 -20.47 22.15 -22.88
C ALA A 459 -19.61 23.23 -23.55
N LYS A 460 -18.57 22.82 -24.29
CA LYS A 460 -17.69 23.73 -25.02
C LYS A 460 -18.01 23.74 -26.50
N THR A 461 -18.11 24.93 -27.06
CA THR A 461 -18.10 25.14 -28.50
C THR A 461 -16.69 24.85 -29.01
N GLY A 462 -16.59 24.01 -30.03
CA GLY A 462 -15.34 23.76 -30.73
C GLY A 462 -15.51 23.96 -32.23
N GLU A 463 -14.38 24.06 -32.93
CA GLU A 463 -14.35 24.24 -34.38
C GLU A 463 -13.70 23.02 -35.06
N VAL A 464 -14.13 22.70 -36.27
CA VAL A 464 -13.37 21.83 -37.17
C VAL A 464 -12.19 22.65 -37.70
N LYS A 465 -10.98 22.09 -37.60
CA LYS A 465 -9.74 22.74 -38.08
C LYS A 465 -8.92 21.76 -38.88
N SER A 466 -8.17 22.27 -39.85
CA SER A 466 -7.14 21.49 -40.54
C SER A 466 -5.77 22.04 -40.23
N TYR A 467 -4.82 21.16 -39.90
CA TYR A 467 -3.42 21.47 -39.67
C TYR A 467 -2.56 20.40 -40.34
N ASP A 468 -1.55 20.81 -41.11
CA ASP A 468 -0.68 19.91 -41.86
C ASP A 468 -1.44 18.88 -42.73
N GLY A 469 -2.54 19.30 -43.35
CA GLY A 469 -3.39 18.43 -44.18
C GLY A 469 -4.26 17.44 -43.40
N ILE A 470 -4.22 17.45 -42.07
CA ILE A 470 -5.04 16.60 -41.19
C ILE A 470 -6.21 17.41 -40.63
N THR A 471 -7.42 16.85 -40.70
CA THR A 471 -8.64 17.46 -40.14
C THR A 471 -8.89 16.96 -38.72
N MET A 472 -8.99 17.90 -37.78
CA MET A 472 -9.42 17.69 -36.40
C MET A 472 -10.92 17.93 -36.30
N LYS A 473 -11.65 16.95 -35.75
CA LYS A 473 -13.12 16.94 -35.65
C LYS A 473 -13.63 18.03 -34.71
N LYS A 474 -12.89 18.28 -33.64
CA LYS A 474 -13.21 19.35 -32.67
C LYS A 474 -11.92 19.91 -32.10
N VAL A 475 -11.81 21.23 -32.10
CA VAL A 475 -10.78 21.98 -31.39
C VAL A 475 -11.46 22.91 -30.41
N VAL A 476 -11.11 22.79 -29.13
CA VAL A 476 -11.49 23.74 -28.10
C VAL A 476 -10.23 24.44 -27.62
N ASN A 477 -10.13 25.74 -27.93
CA ASN A 477 -9.02 26.58 -27.45
C ASN A 477 -9.48 27.36 -26.22
N THR A 478 -8.83 27.13 -25.09
CA THR A 478 -9.09 27.86 -23.85
C THR A 478 -7.82 27.96 -23.02
N ASP A 479 -7.70 29.08 -22.31
CA ASP A 479 -6.64 29.32 -21.33
C ASP A 479 -7.23 29.48 -19.92
N ALA A 480 -8.40 28.89 -19.70
CA ALA A 480 -9.08 28.94 -18.41
C ALA A 480 -8.30 28.16 -17.34
N ASP A 481 -8.32 28.69 -16.12
CA ASP A 481 -7.81 27.99 -14.94
C ASP A 481 -8.89 27.02 -14.46
N VAL A 482 -8.79 25.76 -14.90
CA VAL A 482 -9.73 24.71 -14.51
C VAL A 482 -9.24 24.05 -13.22
N GLU A 483 -10.05 24.11 -12.18
CA GLU A 483 -9.79 23.43 -10.91
C GLU A 483 -9.71 21.91 -11.11
N ASN A 484 -8.65 21.30 -10.54
CA ASN A 484 -8.30 19.89 -10.64
C ASN A 484 -8.23 19.37 -12.10
N TYR A 485 -7.77 20.20 -13.04
CA TYR A 485 -7.77 19.84 -14.47
C TYR A 485 -7.07 18.51 -14.74
N ALA A 486 -5.82 18.34 -14.28
CA ALA A 486 -5.05 17.12 -14.51
C ALA A 486 -5.72 15.89 -13.91
N ASP A 487 -6.22 15.99 -12.67
CA ASP A 487 -6.91 14.89 -11.98
C ASP A 487 -8.19 14.48 -12.71
N LYS A 488 -9.00 15.46 -13.15
CA LYS A 488 -10.21 15.21 -13.94
C LYS A 488 -9.91 14.52 -15.28
N ILE A 489 -8.85 14.94 -15.96
CA ILE A 489 -8.42 14.29 -17.21
C ILE A 489 -7.93 12.87 -16.94
N ASN A 490 -7.18 12.65 -15.86
CA ASN A 490 -6.74 11.30 -15.45
C ASN A 490 -7.94 10.39 -15.13
N GLU A 491 -8.94 10.87 -14.41
CA GLU A 491 -10.16 10.09 -14.14
C GLU A 491 -10.91 9.72 -15.43
N LEU A 492 -11.01 10.65 -16.39
CA LEU A 492 -11.59 10.35 -17.70
C LEU A 492 -10.78 9.31 -18.47
N ILE A 493 -9.44 9.36 -18.40
CA ILE A 493 -8.57 8.35 -19.00
C ILE A 493 -8.80 6.97 -18.37
N PHE A 494 -8.84 6.89 -17.03
CA PHE A 494 -9.18 5.64 -16.34
C PHE A 494 -10.58 5.16 -16.67
N ALA A 495 -11.55 6.07 -16.78
CA ALA A 495 -12.94 5.72 -17.06
C ALA A 495 -13.15 5.26 -18.50
N PHE A 496 -12.55 5.89 -19.51
CA PHE A 496 -12.94 5.70 -20.91
C PHE A 496 -11.83 5.26 -21.86
N SER A 497 -10.55 5.44 -21.52
CA SER A 497 -9.48 5.15 -22.46
C SER A 497 -9.34 3.64 -22.70
N THR A 498 -9.45 3.24 -23.96
CA THR A 498 -9.13 1.87 -24.39
C THR A 498 -7.63 1.65 -24.58
N ASP A 499 -6.84 2.74 -24.61
CA ASP A 499 -5.39 2.70 -24.63
C ASP A 499 -4.87 2.45 -23.21
N THR A 500 -4.42 1.23 -22.94
CA THR A 500 -3.85 0.88 -21.63
C THR A 500 -2.49 1.52 -21.39
N GLY A 501 -1.78 1.94 -22.43
CA GLY A 501 -0.49 2.65 -22.32
C GLY A 501 -0.62 4.09 -21.83
N SER A 502 -1.80 4.70 -21.97
CA SER A 502 -2.06 6.03 -21.43
C SER A 502 -2.37 5.99 -19.93
N LEU A 503 -2.80 4.84 -19.41
CA LEU A 503 -3.05 4.65 -17.98
C LEU A 503 -1.73 4.73 -17.20
N ASN A 504 -1.72 5.43 -16.08
CA ASN A 504 -0.51 5.61 -15.26
C ASN A 504 0.67 6.28 -15.97
N SER A 505 0.45 6.88 -17.15
CA SER A 505 1.47 7.72 -17.78
C SER A 505 1.68 8.98 -16.93
N TYR A 506 2.94 9.32 -16.65
CA TYR A 506 3.29 10.36 -15.68
C TYR A 506 2.58 11.71 -15.96
N LYS A 507 2.87 12.31 -17.12
CA LYS A 507 2.22 13.54 -17.61
C LYS A 507 1.52 13.31 -18.96
N GLY A 508 1.41 12.06 -19.40
CA GLY A 508 0.97 11.69 -20.75
C GLY A 508 2.12 11.37 -21.70
N TYR A 509 1.80 11.31 -22.98
CA TYR A 509 2.76 11.01 -24.05
C TYR A 509 3.60 12.23 -24.40
N THR A 510 4.89 11.99 -24.64
CA THR A 510 5.82 13.04 -25.07
C THR A 510 5.68 13.29 -26.56
N ILE A 511 5.54 14.56 -26.95
CA ILE A 511 5.42 14.98 -28.35
C ILE A 511 6.54 15.96 -28.69
N ASN A 512 7.12 15.77 -29.89
CA ASN A 512 8.08 16.70 -30.49
C ASN A 512 7.39 17.62 -31.52
N GLY A 513 7.65 18.91 -31.40
CA GLY A 513 7.12 20.00 -32.22
C GLY A 513 7.67 20.06 -33.65
N LYS A 514 8.76 19.36 -34.00
CA LYS A 514 9.29 19.30 -35.38
C LYS A 514 9.89 17.94 -35.75
N THR A 515 9.45 17.37 -36.88
CA THR A 515 9.95 16.13 -37.50
C THR A 515 11.28 16.27 -38.22
N ASP A 516 11.98 17.41 -38.12
CA ASP A 516 13.10 17.69 -39.02
C ASP A 516 14.24 16.64 -38.94
N PHE A 517 14.40 15.85 -37.86
CA PHE A 517 15.51 14.89 -37.72
C PHE A 517 15.23 13.66 -36.82
N GLY A 518 14.15 12.90 -37.08
CA GLY A 518 13.88 11.61 -36.43
C GLY A 518 12.75 10.84 -37.11
N SER A 519 12.68 9.51 -36.94
CA SER A 519 11.53 8.73 -37.41
C SER A 519 10.32 9.06 -36.54
N GLU A 520 9.24 9.55 -37.16
CA GLU A 520 7.95 9.75 -36.50
C GLU A 520 7.47 8.43 -35.89
N THR A 521 7.22 8.41 -34.58
CA THR A 521 6.77 7.23 -33.83
C THR A 521 5.25 7.16 -33.71
N TYR A 522 4.56 8.28 -33.98
CA TYR A 522 3.11 8.37 -33.93
C TYR A 522 2.50 8.31 -35.33
N VAL A 523 1.22 7.94 -35.42
CA VAL A 523 0.50 8.08 -36.70
C VAL A 523 0.39 9.56 -37.08
N GLU A 524 0.46 9.85 -38.38
CA GLU A 524 0.53 11.21 -38.96
C GLU A 524 -0.54 12.14 -38.35
N GLU A 525 -1.76 11.63 -38.19
CA GLU A 525 -2.89 12.41 -37.69
C GLU A 525 -2.75 12.77 -36.21
N TYR A 526 -2.26 11.83 -35.40
CA TYR A 526 -2.03 12.06 -33.98
C TYR A 526 -0.92 13.08 -33.77
N ALA A 527 0.20 12.94 -34.49
CA ALA A 527 1.32 13.85 -34.41
C ALA A 527 0.94 15.28 -34.84
N ALA A 528 0.18 15.42 -35.94
CA ALA A 528 -0.29 16.72 -36.42
C ALA A 528 -1.23 17.39 -35.41
N ALA A 529 -2.19 16.66 -34.85
CA ALA A 529 -3.11 17.18 -33.85
C ALA A 529 -2.39 17.58 -32.55
N ALA A 530 -1.44 16.76 -32.09
CA ALA A 530 -0.62 17.06 -30.91
C ALA A 530 0.18 18.36 -31.08
N ARG A 531 0.85 18.52 -32.23
CA ARG A 531 1.61 19.74 -32.55
C ARG A 531 0.73 20.97 -32.60
N TYR A 532 -0.47 20.83 -33.16
CA TYR A 532 -1.44 21.92 -33.16
C TYR A 532 -1.90 22.26 -31.73
N LEU A 533 -2.17 21.26 -30.90
CA LEU A 533 -2.56 21.45 -29.50
C LEU A 533 -1.50 22.22 -28.68
N MET A 534 -0.20 22.02 -28.97
CA MET A 534 0.89 22.79 -28.35
C MET A 534 0.80 24.30 -28.61
N THR A 535 0.09 24.73 -29.65
CA THR A 535 -0.14 26.15 -29.97
C THR A 535 -1.29 26.78 -29.18
N LEU A 536 -2.10 25.97 -28.48
CA LEU A 536 -3.30 26.40 -27.78
C LEU A 536 -3.02 26.73 -26.30
N GLY A 537 -4.03 27.24 -25.59
CA GLY A 537 -3.98 27.51 -24.14
C GLY A 537 -3.98 26.24 -23.28
N LYS A 538 -3.61 26.37 -22.00
CA LYS A 538 -3.25 25.23 -21.12
C LYS A 538 -4.34 24.18 -20.89
N SER A 539 -5.61 24.54 -20.98
CA SER A 539 -6.75 23.63 -20.77
C SER A 539 -7.51 23.33 -22.06
N SER A 540 -6.85 23.49 -23.21
CA SER A 540 -7.39 23.18 -24.53
C SER A 540 -7.41 21.68 -24.80
N TYR A 541 -8.28 21.25 -25.71
CA TYR A 541 -8.25 19.89 -26.23
C TYR A 541 -8.54 19.83 -27.73
N VAL A 542 -8.06 18.76 -28.35
CA VAL A 542 -8.34 18.45 -29.76
C VAL A 542 -8.86 17.02 -29.89
N VAL A 543 -9.75 16.82 -30.85
CA VAL A 543 -10.29 15.50 -31.22
C VAL A 543 -9.87 15.16 -32.63
N VAL A 544 -9.17 14.04 -32.79
CA VAL A 544 -8.70 13.56 -34.10
C VAL A 544 -8.96 12.07 -34.26
N GLY A 545 -9.37 11.67 -35.46
CA GLY A 545 -9.62 10.27 -35.80
C GLY A 545 -8.39 9.65 -36.43
N THR A 546 -7.96 8.49 -35.92
CA THR A 546 -6.83 7.71 -36.46
C THR A 546 -7.30 6.33 -36.89
N GLU A 547 -6.37 5.44 -37.23
CA GLU A 547 -6.69 4.02 -37.45
C GLU A 547 -7.05 3.25 -36.17
N TYR A 548 -6.78 3.81 -34.99
CA TYR A 548 -7.07 3.20 -33.69
C TYR A 548 -8.42 3.63 -33.11
N GLY A 549 -8.95 4.78 -33.53
CA GLY A 549 -10.21 5.32 -33.03
C GLY A 549 -10.20 6.84 -32.92
N TRP A 550 -11.05 7.38 -32.03
CA TRP A 550 -11.04 8.80 -31.71
C TRP A 550 -10.09 9.08 -30.55
N HIS A 551 -9.11 9.95 -30.78
CA HIS A 551 -8.24 10.48 -29.74
C HIS A 551 -8.80 11.81 -29.26
N VAL A 552 -9.04 11.91 -27.95
CA VAL A 552 -9.27 13.19 -27.27
C VAL A 552 -7.99 13.54 -26.53
N MET A 553 -7.34 14.60 -26.98
CA MET A 553 -5.98 14.96 -26.58
C MET A 553 -6.02 16.25 -25.77
N PHE A 554 -5.42 16.24 -24.58
CA PHE A 554 -5.36 17.39 -23.67
C PHE A 554 -3.91 17.78 -23.44
N LEU A 555 -3.66 19.09 -23.41
CA LEU A 555 -2.32 19.57 -23.09
C LEU A 555 -2.06 19.36 -21.59
N SER A 556 -1.04 18.58 -21.25
CA SER A 556 -0.61 18.41 -19.87
C SER A 556 0.38 19.51 -19.49
N GLU A 557 1.52 19.54 -20.18
CA GLU A 557 2.60 20.48 -19.89
C GLU A 557 3.39 20.83 -21.15
N LYS A 558 3.68 22.13 -21.32
CA LYS A 558 4.65 22.59 -22.33
C LYS A 558 6.03 22.60 -21.71
N ILE A 559 6.96 21.89 -22.33
CA ILE A 559 8.35 21.88 -21.89
C ILE A 559 9.04 23.11 -22.47
N THR A 560 9.52 23.96 -21.57
CA THR A 560 10.27 25.16 -21.92
C THR A 560 11.76 24.81 -21.92
N ALA A 561 12.54 25.28 -22.89
CA ALA A 561 13.99 25.07 -22.81
C ALA A 561 14.63 26.00 -21.79
N ASN A 562 15.77 25.56 -21.28
CA ASN A 562 16.59 26.29 -20.33
C ASN A 562 15.89 26.60 -19.00
N THR A 563 14.76 25.93 -18.69
CA THR A 563 14.34 25.73 -17.30
C THR A 563 15.35 24.79 -16.66
N ASN A 564 16.41 25.40 -16.13
CA ASN A 564 17.50 24.73 -15.45
C ASN A 564 17.22 24.76 -13.96
N TYR A 565 16.72 23.65 -13.42
CA TYR A 565 16.66 23.47 -11.97
C TYR A 565 18.02 22.95 -11.52
N ALA A 566 19.03 23.82 -11.52
CA ALA A 566 20.41 23.43 -11.23
C ALA A 566 20.57 23.00 -9.76
N THR A 567 19.70 23.50 -8.89
CA THR A 567 19.66 23.16 -7.47
C THR A 567 18.36 22.46 -7.08
N LEU A 568 18.44 21.63 -6.04
CA LEU A 568 17.26 20.97 -5.47
C LEU A 568 16.19 21.98 -5.05
N THR A 569 16.59 23.10 -4.46
CA THR A 569 15.69 24.17 -4.03
C THR A 569 14.90 24.79 -5.19
N GLU A 570 15.55 25.04 -6.32
CA GLU A 570 14.86 25.55 -7.53
C GLU A 570 13.84 24.54 -8.05
N TYR A 571 14.21 23.25 -8.04
CA TYR A 571 13.30 22.19 -8.48
C TYR A 571 12.09 22.04 -7.56
N LEU A 572 12.31 21.98 -6.25
CA LEU A 572 11.21 21.91 -5.27
C LEU A 572 10.29 23.12 -5.37
N ALA A 573 10.84 24.33 -5.52
CA ALA A 573 10.04 25.54 -5.72
C ALA A 573 9.17 25.46 -6.99
N SER A 574 9.65 24.80 -8.05
CA SER A 574 8.88 24.57 -9.28
C SER A 574 7.70 23.61 -9.10
N LEU A 575 7.80 22.70 -8.13
CA LEU A 575 6.74 21.79 -7.73
C LEU A 575 5.78 22.42 -6.70
N GLY A 576 6.09 23.65 -6.23
CA GLY A 576 5.37 24.27 -5.10
C GLY A 576 5.74 23.66 -3.74
N GLU A 577 6.78 22.83 -3.68
CA GLU A 577 7.29 22.20 -2.46
C GLU A 577 8.25 23.12 -1.70
N THR A 578 8.42 22.87 -0.39
CA THR A 578 9.36 23.60 0.47
C THR A 578 10.44 22.67 1.02
N THR A 579 11.61 23.20 1.34
CA THR A 579 12.76 22.45 1.87
C THR A 579 12.69 22.22 3.39
N ASN A 580 11.51 21.98 3.97
CA ASN A 580 11.38 21.81 5.43
C ASN A 580 11.82 20.41 5.92
N PHE A 581 13.08 20.08 5.64
CA PHE A 581 13.66 18.76 5.85
C PHE A 581 13.63 18.31 7.32
N ASP A 582 13.89 19.22 8.25
CA ASP A 582 13.86 18.90 9.69
C ASP A 582 12.46 18.49 10.18
N GLN A 583 11.40 19.11 9.64
CA GLN A 583 10.04 18.75 9.96
C GLN A 583 9.69 17.39 9.34
N MET A 584 10.05 17.18 8.07
CA MET A 584 9.88 15.88 7.40
C MET A 584 10.56 14.75 8.18
N LEU A 585 11.80 14.94 8.64
CA LEU A 585 12.50 13.94 9.46
C LEU A 585 11.80 13.65 10.80
N LYS A 586 11.24 14.67 11.45
CA LYS A 586 10.46 14.49 12.68
C LYS A 586 9.18 13.71 12.42
N ASP A 587 8.48 14.03 11.34
CA ASP A 587 7.24 13.36 10.97
C ASP A 587 7.50 11.89 10.60
N ILE A 588 8.60 11.59 9.91
CA ILE A 588 9.02 10.20 9.67
C ILE A 588 9.25 9.42 10.97
N ARG A 589 9.89 10.05 11.98
CA ARG A 589 10.11 9.42 13.29
C ARG A 589 8.77 9.16 14.01
N ASP A 590 7.82 10.05 13.83
CA ASP A 590 6.52 10.05 14.52
C ASP A 590 5.43 9.31 13.71
N ASP A 591 5.82 8.46 12.75
CA ASP A 591 4.93 7.67 11.86
C ASP A 591 3.95 8.50 11.01
N LYS A 592 4.39 9.69 10.58
CA LYS A 592 3.65 10.63 9.72
C LYS A 592 4.34 10.86 8.38
N ALA A 593 5.02 9.84 7.88
CA ALA A 593 5.75 9.91 6.61
C ALA A 593 4.81 9.96 5.39
N ASP A 594 3.59 9.44 5.56
CA ASP A 594 2.47 9.48 4.62
C ASP A 594 2.13 10.91 4.18
N LEU A 595 2.29 11.89 5.06
CA LEU A 595 2.12 13.32 4.75
C LEU A 595 3.05 13.84 3.64
N TYR A 596 4.09 13.07 3.29
CA TYR A 596 5.11 13.44 2.32
C TYR A 596 5.21 12.45 1.15
N GLU A 597 4.25 11.55 0.98
CA GLU A 597 4.30 10.55 -0.10
C GLU A 597 4.37 11.18 -1.50
N ASP A 598 3.73 12.34 -1.68
CA ASP A 598 3.79 13.11 -2.93
C ASP A 598 4.99 14.06 -3.01
N SER A 599 5.80 14.18 -1.95
CA SER A 599 6.96 15.07 -1.94
C SER A 599 8.16 14.45 -2.66
N TYR A 600 8.73 15.21 -3.58
CA TYR A 600 9.98 14.82 -4.22
C TYR A 600 11.16 14.78 -3.24
N LEU A 601 11.20 15.68 -2.25
CA LEU A 601 12.24 15.68 -1.22
C LEU A 601 12.24 14.37 -0.43
N TYR A 602 11.05 13.89 -0.05
CA TYR A 602 10.89 12.58 0.61
C TYR A 602 11.35 11.43 -0.29
N THR A 603 10.92 11.44 -1.55
CA THR A 603 11.34 10.43 -2.55
C THR A 603 12.87 10.34 -2.68
N LEU A 604 13.54 11.49 -2.79
CA LEU A 604 15.00 11.55 -2.92
C LEU A 604 15.71 11.11 -1.63
N GLN A 605 15.21 11.53 -0.48
CA GLN A 605 15.70 11.10 0.82
C GLN A 605 15.66 9.56 0.95
N GLN A 606 14.54 8.94 0.55
CA GLN A 606 14.37 7.50 0.58
C GLN A 606 15.32 6.79 -0.39
N ALA A 607 15.55 7.36 -1.58
CA ALA A 607 16.50 6.82 -2.56
C ALA A 607 17.95 6.83 -2.04
N VAL A 608 18.36 7.90 -1.36
CA VAL A 608 19.73 8.05 -0.83
C VAL A 608 19.95 7.22 0.45
N ALA A 609 18.93 7.13 1.31
CA ALA A 609 19.13 6.69 2.69
C ALA A 609 18.58 5.29 3.01
N SER A 610 17.47 4.85 2.41
CA SER A 610 16.68 3.70 2.91
C SER A 610 17.48 2.39 3.05
N SER A 611 18.22 1.98 2.02
CA SER A 611 19.00 0.73 2.04
C SER A 611 20.12 0.73 3.10
N ASN A 612 20.69 1.90 3.35
CA ASN A 612 21.73 2.09 4.34
C ASN A 612 21.16 2.21 5.75
N ALA A 613 19.97 2.80 5.91
CA ALA A 613 19.25 2.88 7.17
C ALA A 613 18.89 1.50 7.71
N SER A 614 18.24 0.66 6.89
CA SER A 614 17.93 -0.72 7.30
C SER A 614 19.20 -1.53 7.62
N SER A 615 20.28 -1.29 6.88
CA SER A 615 21.58 -1.92 7.14
C SER A 615 22.20 -1.43 8.45
N TYR A 616 22.07 -0.14 8.76
CA TYR A 616 22.51 0.47 10.01
C TYR A 616 21.76 -0.12 11.21
N VAL A 617 20.42 -0.13 11.19
CA VAL A 617 19.59 -0.73 12.24
C VAL A 617 20.00 -2.19 12.50
N THR A 618 20.08 -2.99 11.43
CA THR A 618 20.47 -4.41 11.52
C THR A 618 21.86 -4.58 12.13
N LYS A 619 22.84 -3.77 11.68
CA LYS A 619 24.23 -3.83 12.15
C LYS A 619 24.33 -3.43 13.62
N THR A 620 23.64 -2.36 14.02
CA THR A 620 23.61 -1.87 15.41
C THR A 620 23.09 -2.98 16.34
N LYS A 621 21.91 -3.54 16.05
CA LYS A 621 21.32 -4.63 16.85
C LYS A 621 22.23 -5.86 16.90
N THR A 622 22.74 -6.30 15.74
CA THR A 622 23.62 -7.47 15.64
C THR A 622 24.92 -7.27 16.42
N THR A 623 25.50 -6.06 16.38
CA THR A 623 26.71 -5.72 17.13
C THR A 623 26.45 -5.79 18.64
N SER A 624 25.33 -5.23 19.11
CA SER A 624 24.94 -5.30 20.51
C SER A 624 24.75 -6.75 20.99
N TYR A 625 24.08 -7.60 20.20
CA TYR A 625 23.95 -9.03 20.51
C TYR A 625 25.29 -9.76 20.53
N ASN A 626 26.12 -9.57 19.50
CA ASN A 626 27.43 -10.23 19.43
C ASN A 626 28.38 -9.81 20.57
N SER A 627 28.21 -8.60 21.12
CA SER A 627 29.01 -8.13 22.25
C SER A 627 28.75 -8.88 23.56
N VAL A 628 27.59 -9.53 23.69
CA VAL A 628 27.19 -10.29 24.89
C VAL A 628 27.15 -11.79 24.69
N LYS A 629 27.20 -12.25 23.43
CA LYS A 629 27.19 -13.68 23.10
C LYS A 629 28.44 -14.38 23.69
N GLY A 630 28.21 -15.47 24.42
CA GLY A 630 29.27 -16.23 25.08
C GLY A 630 29.81 -15.61 26.37
N ASN A 631 29.22 -14.50 26.82
CA ASN A 631 29.50 -13.95 28.15
C ASN A 631 28.51 -14.54 29.17
N ASP A 632 28.92 -15.59 29.88
CA ASP A 632 28.08 -16.31 30.85
C ASP A 632 27.54 -15.45 32.01
N LYS A 633 28.08 -14.25 32.23
CA LYS A 633 27.53 -13.29 33.20
C LYS A 633 26.30 -12.56 32.64
N LYS A 634 26.22 -12.40 31.31
CA LYS A 634 25.15 -11.68 30.62
C LYS A 634 24.15 -12.59 29.93
N VAL A 635 24.65 -13.65 29.31
CA VAL A 635 23.83 -14.66 28.62
C VAL A 635 24.37 -16.02 29.03
N LYS A 636 23.55 -16.80 29.74
CA LYS A 636 23.92 -18.15 30.17
C LYS A 636 22.97 -19.16 29.58
N THR A 637 23.50 -20.11 28.81
CA THR A 637 22.75 -21.26 28.30
C THR A 637 23.01 -22.48 29.18
N TYR A 638 21.99 -23.31 29.38
CA TYR A 638 22.08 -24.55 30.16
C TYR A 638 21.98 -25.75 29.21
N GLU A 639 23.05 -26.01 28.45
CA GLU A 639 23.06 -27.03 27.37
C GLU A 639 22.55 -28.41 27.81
N LYS A 640 22.92 -28.85 29.03
CA LYS A 640 22.45 -30.15 29.57
C LYS A 640 20.93 -30.25 29.70
N ARG A 641 20.22 -29.12 29.79
CA ARG A 641 18.76 -29.05 29.91
C ARG A 641 18.06 -29.09 28.55
N LEU A 642 18.79 -28.79 27.46
CA LEU A 642 18.30 -28.88 26.08
C LEU A 642 18.29 -30.31 25.54
N ASN A 643 19.08 -31.23 26.14
CA ASN A 643 19.10 -32.63 25.72
C ASN A 643 17.71 -33.29 25.78
N ASN A 644 16.85 -32.86 26.71
CA ASN A 644 15.48 -33.36 26.81
C ASN A 644 14.59 -32.95 25.61
N ILE A 645 14.99 -31.92 24.85
CA ILE A 645 14.30 -31.45 23.64
C ILE A 645 14.88 -32.09 22.38
N TYR A 646 16.17 -32.45 22.38
CA TYR A 646 16.83 -33.01 21.19
C TYR A 646 16.37 -34.43 20.82
N ASP A 647 15.81 -35.15 21.78
CA ASP A 647 15.34 -36.54 21.63
C ASP A 647 13.86 -36.65 21.16
N LEU A 648 13.30 -35.55 20.62
CA LEU A 648 11.94 -35.48 20.04
C LEU A 648 11.80 -36.12 18.66
#